data_AF-A7RFU7-F1
#
_entry.id   AF-A7RFU7-F1
#
_cell.length_a   1.000
_cell.length_b   1.000
_cell.length_c   1.000
_cell.angle_alpha   90.00
_cell.angle_beta   90.00
_cell.angle_gamma   90.00
#
_symmetry.space_group_name_H-M   'P 1'
#
loop_
_entity.id
_entity.type
_entity.pdbx_description
1 polymer ?
#
loop_
_entity_poly.entity_id
_entity_poly.type
_entity_poly.pdbx_seq_one_letter_code
_entity_poly.pdbx_strand_id
1 'polypeptide(L)'
;LPWEVDCTDVFWKVLQSNEIALDTKRMIISKICMLAQGRWTKKLCRRIDGSPREQGMFLFKARAAKAAWIIWELSVAFSARCSDDREMRGQDGTHSGRVYTEIIRVWDVATDYRSIDGKVERIVKSHNRGLNCMVKKELQGFKKSLYKPVGEGERLPNFFTEVSESVDELVGERSGTCSSMKLFVPPASPNDQEYHILKFYAFSSALVNSVLQMAITGRMDFPFRVTELEHRIINLRPNPPRSVILLGRSGTGKTTCCLYRLWNEFRSYWEKAVSAGPHIPKMLEFIQKENGSAAVSNEEEMKEEETHDEKPEENPEVPEVNEEDFIRAADARRRGEDGDTEELDGEEKYEHLHQVFVTKNAVLCTEVRKNFKELTRACSAAQEHVQGEDNPLPYRITDMEETAWPLFVNSRTLLLMLDASLDGKEFFPRAEDGSLVRKITGWGEGEAHMNAIIEEVDSDTEDEEQGNLPEEQNDNARGRANFDPRREVTYGVFANELWTKICKGNKVVFHPTLLWMEIRSFIKGSVEALHSEKGYLTLEEYHSIGRKRAPNFPADRSEVYALFRVYQRMKSTLGMFDEADIVHNLFTRLQQVGPPDWSIHRIYVDETQDFTQAELSLLIRCSRDPNGLFFTGDTAQSIMRGIAFRFSDLKSLFYYAQQSYHSVGIQSGVRVPDQLYQLTHNYRSHAGILKLASCVVDLLVYFFPDSFDRLRKDQGLFDGNAFTLGPKPVLLESCSFSDLAMILQG
;
A
#
# COMPACT_ATOMS: atom_id res chain seq x y z
N LEU A 1 -11.09 -2.23 27.34
CA LEU A 1 -10.21 -2.10 28.53
C LEU A 1 -9.70 -0.67 28.60
N PRO A 2 -9.65 -0.04 29.78
CA PRO A 2 -9.19 1.34 29.93
C PRO A 2 -7.73 1.49 29.50
N TRP A 3 -6.86 0.56 29.93
CA TRP A 3 -5.47 0.51 29.49
C TRP A 3 -5.32 -0.18 28.15
N GLU A 4 -4.45 0.37 27.32
CA GLU A 4 -3.92 -0.34 26.17
C GLU A 4 -2.74 -1.22 26.60
N VAL A 5 -2.66 -2.40 26.00
CA VAL A 5 -1.59 -3.36 26.27
C VAL A 5 -0.91 -3.71 24.96
N ASP A 6 0.40 -3.55 24.93
CA ASP A 6 1.24 -3.85 23.77
C ASP A 6 2.21 -4.96 24.10
N CYS A 7 2.31 -5.93 23.20
CA CYS A 7 3.14 -7.11 23.37
C CYS A 7 4.21 -7.17 22.29
N THR A 8 5.39 -7.67 22.63
CA THR A 8 6.47 -7.95 21.66
C THR A 8 6.20 -9.22 20.85
N ASP A 9 6.91 -9.39 19.74
CA ASP A 9 6.93 -10.64 18.97
C ASP A 9 7.44 -11.82 19.81
N VAL A 10 8.45 -11.58 20.67
CA VAL A 10 9.02 -12.57 21.58
C VAL A 10 7.95 -13.12 22.53
N PHE A 11 7.17 -12.23 23.15
CA PHE A 11 6.07 -12.63 24.02
C PHE A 11 5.06 -13.52 23.31
N TRP A 12 4.65 -13.15 22.09
CA TRP A 12 3.70 -13.96 21.32
C TRP A 12 4.29 -15.30 20.90
N LYS A 13 5.54 -15.35 20.43
CA LYS A 13 6.24 -16.61 20.11
C LYS A 13 6.29 -17.55 21.32
N VAL A 14 6.54 -17.02 22.52
CA VAL A 14 6.52 -17.79 23.76
C VAL A 14 5.12 -18.30 24.09
N LEU A 15 4.08 -17.48 23.95
CA LEU A 15 2.69 -17.93 24.16
C LEU A 15 2.18 -18.91 23.10
N GLN A 16 2.65 -18.81 21.86
CA GLN A 16 2.33 -19.74 20.79
C GLN A 16 3.08 -21.07 20.92
N SER A 17 4.20 -21.10 21.64
CA SER A 17 4.97 -22.33 21.85
C SER A 17 4.16 -23.42 22.57
N ASN A 18 4.50 -24.67 22.26
CA ASN A 18 3.94 -25.84 22.96
C ASN A 18 4.62 -26.11 24.31
N GLU A 19 5.66 -25.34 24.65
CA GLU A 19 6.43 -25.49 25.91
C GLU A 19 5.63 -25.03 27.13
N ILE A 20 4.67 -24.10 26.95
CA ILE A 20 3.83 -23.59 28.02
C ILE A 20 2.48 -24.29 28.00
N ALA A 21 2.12 -24.96 29.10
CA ALA A 21 0.81 -25.60 29.25
C ALA A 21 -0.35 -24.59 29.12
N LEU A 22 -1.47 -25.03 28.51
CA LEU A 22 -2.65 -24.18 28.26
C LEU A 22 -3.17 -23.47 29.52
N ASP A 23 -3.17 -24.14 30.67
CA ASP A 23 -3.61 -23.51 31.93
C ASP A 23 -2.67 -22.38 32.36
N THR A 24 -1.37 -22.50 32.10
CA THR A 24 -0.41 -21.42 32.35
C THR A 24 -0.66 -20.26 31.39
N LYS A 25 -0.96 -20.53 30.11
CA LYS A 25 -1.34 -19.49 29.14
C LYS A 25 -2.59 -18.72 29.59
N ARG A 26 -3.64 -19.42 30.01
CA ARG A 26 -4.87 -18.82 30.57
C ARG A 26 -4.58 -17.94 31.79
N MET A 27 -3.70 -18.39 32.68
CA MET A 27 -3.30 -17.62 33.86
C MET A 27 -2.52 -16.35 33.48
N ILE A 28 -1.61 -16.43 32.50
CA ILE A 28 -0.88 -15.26 31.98
C ILE A 28 -1.85 -14.22 31.41
N ILE A 29 -2.74 -14.66 30.51
CA ILE A 29 -3.78 -13.81 29.90
C ILE A 29 -4.66 -13.16 30.98
N SER A 30 -5.11 -13.94 31.96
CA SER A 30 -5.91 -13.42 33.09
C SER A 30 -5.18 -12.33 33.87
N LYS A 31 -3.88 -12.50 34.16
CA LYS A 31 -3.09 -11.47 34.86
C LYS A 31 -2.91 -10.20 34.03
N ILE A 32 -2.71 -10.33 32.71
CA ILE A 32 -2.64 -9.17 31.81
C ILE A 32 -3.98 -8.44 31.76
N CYS A 33 -5.10 -9.16 31.68
CA CYS A 33 -6.44 -8.56 31.75
C CYS A 33 -6.67 -7.81 33.07
N MET A 34 -6.21 -8.36 34.22
CA MET A 34 -6.29 -7.65 35.51
C MET A 34 -5.49 -6.34 35.49
N LEU A 35 -4.27 -6.36 34.93
CA LEU A 35 -3.46 -5.14 34.76
C LEU A 35 -4.19 -4.12 33.88
N ALA A 36 -4.76 -4.59 32.76
CA ALA A 36 -5.44 -3.76 31.78
C ALA A 36 -6.76 -3.15 32.29
N GLN A 37 -7.37 -3.75 33.31
CA GLN A 37 -8.51 -3.22 34.06
C GLN A 37 -8.11 -2.18 35.12
N GLY A 38 -6.81 -1.92 35.33
CA GLY A 38 -6.34 -0.99 36.36
C GLY A 38 -6.19 -1.62 37.75
N ARG A 39 -6.31 -2.95 37.89
CA ARG A 39 -6.20 -3.68 39.18
C ARG A 39 -4.75 -3.98 39.54
N TRP A 40 -4.04 -2.95 39.97
CA TRP A 40 -2.59 -2.99 40.18
C TRP A 40 -2.21 -3.44 41.60
N THR A 41 -2.21 -4.75 41.82
CA THR A 41 -1.84 -5.33 43.13
C THR A 41 -0.33 -5.42 43.34
N LYS A 42 0.13 -5.43 44.61
CA LYS A 42 1.55 -5.63 44.97
C LYS A 42 2.17 -6.92 44.38
N LYS A 43 1.38 -7.93 44.05
CA LYS A 43 1.84 -9.19 43.43
C LYS A 43 2.08 -9.04 41.92
N LEU A 44 1.34 -8.15 41.26
CA LEU A 44 1.42 -7.89 39.82
C LEU A 44 2.44 -6.79 39.49
N CYS A 45 2.62 -5.83 40.40
CA CYS A 45 3.49 -4.67 40.21
C CYS A 45 4.75 -4.77 41.07
N ARG A 46 5.41 -5.93 41.12
CA ARG A 46 6.72 -6.03 41.80
C ARG A 46 7.76 -5.36 40.93
N ARG A 47 8.26 -4.20 41.34
CA ARG A 47 9.27 -3.45 40.61
C ARG A 47 10.56 -4.26 40.48
N ILE A 48 11.20 -4.17 39.32
CA ILE A 48 12.56 -4.67 39.09
C ILE A 48 13.49 -3.48 39.28
N ASP A 49 14.22 -3.46 40.38
CA ASP A 49 15.20 -2.42 40.70
C ASP A 49 16.60 -2.77 40.14
N GLY A 50 17.52 -1.81 40.11
CA GLY A 50 18.85 -1.92 39.50
C GLY A 50 18.94 -1.12 38.20
N SER A 51 19.55 -1.69 37.17
CA SER A 51 19.77 -1.03 35.87
C SER A 51 18.51 -0.43 35.22
N PRO A 52 17.29 -1.03 35.32
CA PRO A 52 16.09 -0.39 34.75
C PRO A 52 15.74 0.92 35.47
N ARG A 53 15.92 0.98 36.79
CA ARG A 53 15.61 2.17 37.59
C ARG A 53 16.61 3.29 37.34
N GLU A 54 17.88 2.95 37.14
CA GLU A 54 18.93 3.90 36.76
C GLU A 54 18.64 4.57 35.40
N GLN A 55 18.06 3.82 34.47
CA GLN A 55 17.63 4.32 33.16
C GLN A 55 16.23 4.94 33.17
N GLY A 56 15.62 5.17 34.34
CA GLY A 56 14.30 5.78 34.46
C GLY A 56 13.12 4.90 34.02
N MET A 57 13.34 3.60 33.77
CA MET A 57 12.29 2.68 33.36
C MET A 57 11.40 2.24 34.55
N PHE A 58 10.10 2.12 34.29
CA PHE A 58 9.14 1.53 35.21
C PHE A 58 8.88 0.07 34.83
N LEU A 59 9.88 -0.77 35.09
CA LEU A 59 9.84 -2.21 34.78
C LEU A 59 9.37 -3.03 35.99
N PHE A 60 8.50 -4.01 35.73
CA PHE A 60 7.87 -4.85 36.74
C PHE A 60 7.91 -6.33 36.37
N LYS A 61 7.85 -7.19 37.38
CA LYS A 61 7.59 -8.62 37.26
C LYS A 61 6.29 -9.02 37.94
N ALA A 62 5.46 -9.79 37.25
CA ALA A 62 4.24 -10.38 37.79
C ALA A 62 4.35 -11.91 37.80
N ARG A 63 4.08 -12.55 38.94
CA ARG A 63 4.04 -14.02 39.00
C ARG A 63 2.72 -14.52 38.40
N ALA A 64 2.78 -15.24 37.28
CA ALA A 64 1.62 -15.82 36.61
C ALA A 64 1.34 -17.26 37.07
N ALA A 65 2.38 -18.08 37.22
CA ALA A 65 2.28 -19.48 37.68
C ALA A 65 3.46 -19.87 38.61
N LYS A 66 3.57 -21.16 38.97
CA LYS A 66 4.63 -21.65 39.88
C LYS A 66 6.03 -21.35 39.34
N ALA A 67 6.21 -21.45 38.02
CA ALA A 67 7.46 -21.18 37.28
C ALA A 67 7.21 -20.30 36.05
N ALA A 68 6.37 -19.27 36.16
CA ALA A 68 6.15 -18.33 35.05
C ALA A 68 6.02 -16.89 35.58
N TRP A 69 6.81 -15.98 35.02
CA TRP A 69 6.83 -14.56 35.36
C TRP A 69 6.67 -13.71 34.11
N ILE A 70 5.69 -12.79 34.15
CA ILE A 70 5.47 -11.80 33.10
C ILE A 70 6.37 -10.61 33.40
N ILE A 71 7.16 -10.18 32.41
CA ILE A 71 7.97 -8.97 32.49
C ILE A 71 7.25 -7.88 31.70
N TRP A 72 6.90 -6.78 32.37
CA TRP A 72 6.13 -5.70 31.75
C TRP A 72 6.59 -4.33 32.23
N GLU A 73 6.41 -3.32 31.38
CA GLU A 73 6.82 -1.94 31.57
C GLU A 73 5.59 -1.03 31.55
N LEU A 74 5.54 -0.07 32.47
CA LEU A 74 4.65 1.08 32.33
C LEU A 74 5.33 2.11 31.43
N SER A 75 4.83 2.23 30.19
CA SER A 75 5.43 3.10 29.16
C SER A 75 4.40 4.06 28.59
N VAL A 76 4.81 4.87 27.61
CA VAL A 76 3.92 5.72 26.81
C VAL A 76 4.02 5.29 25.35
N ALA A 77 2.90 5.28 24.65
CA ALA A 77 2.85 5.00 23.23
C ALA A 77 1.76 5.83 22.54
N PHE A 78 1.90 5.95 21.23
CA PHE A 78 0.86 6.52 20.37
C PHE A 78 -0.40 5.64 20.44
N SER A 79 -1.54 6.26 20.72
CA SER A 79 -2.84 5.58 20.75
C SER A 79 -3.68 5.99 19.56
N ALA A 80 -3.78 5.09 18.57
CA ALA A 80 -4.71 5.22 17.46
C ALA A 80 -6.14 5.43 17.96
N ARG A 81 -6.58 4.58 18.91
CA ARG A 81 -7.92 4.61 19.51
C ARG A 81 -8.29 5.99 20.07
N CYS A 82 -7.40 6.61 20.84
CA CYS A 82 -7.67 7.92 21.44
C CYS A 82 -7.45 9.08 20.45
N SER A 83 -6.59 8.89 19.45
CA SER A 83 -6.38 9.89 18.39
C SER A 83 -7.55 9.94 17.40
N ASP A 84 -8.29 8.85 17.26
CA ASP A 84 -9.48 8.76 16.41
C ASP A 84 -10.77 9.26 17.09
N ASP A 85 -10.75 9.41 18.42
CA ASP A 85 -11.89 9.84 19.22
C ASP A 85 -12.16 11.36 19.08
N ARG A 86 -13.39 11.71 18.65
CA ARG A 86 -13.82 13.11 18.45
C ARG A 86 -13.75 13.93 19.72
N GLU A 87 -14.08 13.35 20.87
CA GLU A 87 -14.02 14.08 22.14
C GLU A 87 -12.58 14.45 22.47
N MET A 88 -11.62 13.57 22.16
CA MET A 88 -10.20 13.79 22.46
C MET A 88 -9.50 14.80 21.52
N ARG A 89 -10.03 15.05 20.32
CA ARG A 89 -9.38 15.87 19.28
C ARG A 89 -9.31 17.38 19.54
N GLY A 90 -10.06 17.94 20.49
CA GLY A 90 -10.15 19.41 20.64
C GLY A 90 -10.86 20.06 19.42
N GLN A 91 -11.35 21.28 19.58
CA GLN A 91 -12.23 21.93 18.58
C GLN A 91 -11.51 22.44 17.32
N ASP A 92 -10.17 22.53 17.32
CA ASP A 92 -9.43 23.15 16.22
C ASP A 92 -8.85 22.10 15.28
N GLY A 93 -9.39 22.01 14.07
CA GLY A 93 -9.01 21.05 13.02
C GLY A 93 -7.59 21.21 12.44
N THR A 94 -6.72 21.96 13.10
CA THR A 94 -5.35 22.23 12.69
C THR A 94 -4.39 21.71 13.77
N HIS A 95 -3.82 20.53 13.52
CA HIS A 95 -2.74 19.88 14.29
C HIS A 95 -3.03 19.19 15.66
N SER A 96 -4.27 19.13 16.16
CA SER A 96 -4.54 18.70 17.56
C SER A 96 -4.89 17.23 17.84
N GLY A 97 -4.89 16.33 16.84
CA GLY A 97 -5.43 14.96 16.99
C GLY A 97 -4.48 13.86 17.51
N ARG A 98 -3.25 14.18 17.94
CA ARG A 98 -2.24 13.16 18.27
C ARG A 98 -2.19 12.88 19.77
N VAL A 99 -2.79 11.77 20.18
CA VAL A 99 -2.87 11.39 21.58
C VAL A 99 -1.94 10.22 21.88
N TYR A 100 -1.10 10.43 22.88
CA TYR A 100 -0.28 9.41 23.50
C TYR A 100 -0.91 9.01 24.83
N THR A 101 -0.80 7.73 25.20
CA THR A 101 -1.37 7.23 26.45
C THR A 101 -0.36 6.42 27.24
N GLU A 102 -0.54 6.34 28.56
CA GLU A 102 0.15 5.32 29.33
C GLU A 102 -0.36 3.94 28.92
N ILE A 103 0.57 3.05 28.59
CA ILE A 103 0.30 1.69 28.18
C ILE A 103 1.00 0.69 29.08
N ILE A 104 0.49 -0.54 29.08
CA ILE A 104 1.18 -1.69 29.65
C ILE A 104 1.93 -2.38 28.51
N ARG A 105 3.25 -2.27 28.49
CA ARG A 105 4.08 -2.97 27.50
C ARG A 105 4.57 -4.30 28.07
N VAL A 106 4.11 -5.41 27.51
CA VAL A 106 4.51 -6.77 27.89
C VAL A 106 5.68 -7.19 27.00
N TRP A 107 6.83 -7.41 27.63
CA TRP A 107 8.08 -7.69 26.93
C TRP A 107 8.31 -9.17 26.70
N ASP A 108 8.06 -10.01 27.72
CA ASP A 108 8.40 -11.43 27.67
C ASP A 108 7.74 -12.20 28.83
N VAL A 109 7.78 -13.53 28.75
CA VAL A 109 7.48 -14.46 29.84
C VAL A 109 8.73 -15.28 30.18
N ALA A 110 9.19 -15.20 31.41
CA ALA A 110 10.27 -16.03 31.93
C ALA A 110 9.70 -17.33 32.53
N THR A 111 10.17 -18.49 32.06
CA THR A 111 9.83 -19.82 32.60
C THR A 111 10.80 -20.29 33.69
N ASP A 112 11.97 -19.67 33.78
CA ASP A 112 12.94 -19.85 34.87
C ASP A 112 13.28 -18.51 35.51
N TYR A 113 13.35 -18.48 36.85
CA TYR A 113 13.70 -17.29 37.61
C TYR A 113 15.11 -16.79 37.27
N ARG A 114 16.06 -17.69 36.97
CA ARG A 114 17.43 -17.30 36.61
C ARG A 114 17.52 -16.61 35.25
N SER A 115 16.54 -16.85 34.36
CA SER A 115 16.49 -16.22 33.04
C SER A 115 16.00 -14.76 33.06
N ILE A 116 15.45 -14.31 34.19
CA ILE A 116 14.86 -12.96 34.31
C ILE A 116 15.94 -11.90 34.10
N ASP A 117 17.11 -12.04 34.72
CA ASP A 117 18.15 -11.00 34.68
C ASP A 117 18.67 -10.76 33.26
N GLY A 118 18.93 -11.83 32.50
CA GLY A 118 19.33 -11.72 31.09
C GLY A 118 18.24 -11.15 30.19
N LYS A 119 16.96 -11.42 30.46
CA LYS A 119 15.84 -10.79 29.74
C LYS A 119 15.73 -9.30 30.09
N VAL A 120 15.92 -8.93 31.36
CA VAL A 120 15.93 -7.54 31.82
C VAL A 120 17.06 -6.75 31.17
N GLU A 121 18.27 -7.31 31.10
CA GLU A 121 19.42 -6.67 30.45
C GLU A 121 19.14 -6.37 28.96
N ARG A 122 18.53 -7.32 28.23
CA ARG A 122 18.11 -7.11 26.84
C ARG A 122 17.07 -5.99 26.71
N ILE A 123 16.10 -5.93 27.62
CA ILE A 123 15.05 -4.89 27.64
C ILE A 123 15.68 -3.51 27.90
N VAL A 124 16.59 -3.41 28.87
CA VAL A 124 17.31 -2.17 29.17
C VAL A 124 18.16 -1.74 27.99
N LYS A 125 18.86 -2.67 27.32
CA LYS A 125 19.61 -2.39 26.09
C LYS A 125 18.71 -1.86 24.98
N SER A 126 17.55 -2.49 24.76
CA SER A 126 16.54 -2.05 23.79
C SER A 126 16.03 -0.63 24.07
N HIS A 127 15.73 -0.31 25.33
CA HIS A 127 15.31 1.02 25.75
C HIS A 127 16.40 2.07 25.51
N ASN A 128 17.64 1.77 25.94
CA ASN A 128 18.78 2.68 25.80
C ASN A 128 19.10 2.97 24.33
N ARG A 129 18.99 1.97 23.45
CA ARG A 129 19.14 2.19 22.00
C ARG A 129 18.01 3.06 21.45
N GLY A 130 16.79 2.90 21.95
CA GLY A 130 15.64 3.74 21.61
C GLY A 130 15.83 5.23 21.91
N LEU A 131 16.63 5.60 22.92
CA LEU A 131 16.92 7.02 23.26
C LEU A 131 17.64 7.78 22.13
N ASN A 132 18.32 7.04 21.26
CA ASN A 132 18.99 7.58 20.07
C ASN A 132 18.09 7.57 18.83
N CYS A 133 16.83 7.14 18.95
CA CYS A 133 15.89 7.14 17.85
C CYS A 133 15.42 8.57 17.55
N MET A 134 15.36 8.92 16.26
CA MET A 134 14.90 10.22 15.79
C MET A 134 13.42 10.50 16.10
N VAL A 135 12.59 9.45 16.25
CA VAL A 135 11.14 9.56 16.48
C VAL A 135 10.80 9.76 17.97
N LYS A 136 11.80 10.02 18.82
CA LYS A 136 11.56 10.40 20.21
C LYS A 136 10.86 11.76 20.28
N LYS A 137 9.99 11.93 21.28
CA LYS A 137 9.16 13.15 21.40
C LYS A 137 9.01 13.57 22.85
N GLU A 138 9.00 14.87 23.08
CA GLU A 138 8.61 15.43 24.36
C GLU A 138 7.08 15.60 24.39
N LEU A 139 6.48 15.08 25.45
CA LEU A 139 5.03 15.03 25.60
C LEU A 139 4.59 15.79 26.84
N GLN A 140 3.49 16.54 26.70
CA GLN A 140 2.82 17.22 27.81
C GLN A 140 1.56 16.45 28.23
N GLY A 141 1.49 16.13 29.51
CA GLY A 141 0.32 15.48 30.09
C GLY A 141 -0.89 16.40 30.16
N PHE A 142 -2.08 15.87 29.86
CA PHE A 142 -3.35 16.57 30.06
C PHE A 142 -4.36 15.66 30.76
N LYS A 143 -5.26 16.26 31.54
CA LYS A 143 -6.33 15.53 32.24
C LYS A 143 -7.60 15.57 31.39
N LYS A 144 -7.96 14.44 30.79
CA LYS A 144 -9.27 14.23 30.15
C LYS A 144 -9.73 12.82 30.47
N SER A 145 -10.91 12.70 31.06
CA SER A 145 -11.40 11.44 31.64
C SER A 145 -12.46 10.81 30.74
N LEU A 146 -12.06 9.94 29.81
CA LEU A 146 -12.99 9.08 29.06
C LEU A 146 -13.60 7.99 29.95
N TYR A 147 -12.93 7.64 31.05
CA TYR A 147 -13.28 6.50 31.90
C TYR A 147 -13.49 6.93 33.34
N LYS A 148 -14.61 6.54 33.94
CA LYS A 148 -14.82 6.64 35.38
C LYS A 148 -14.23 5.40 36.07
N PRO A 149 -13.55 5.53 37.22
CA PRO A 149 -13.11 4.37 37.98
C PRO A 149 -14.33 3.55 38.39
N VAL A 150 -14.28 2.22 38.16
CA VAL A 150 -15.42 1.31 38.42
C VAL A 150 -15.40 0.82 39.87
N GLY A 151 -14.28 1.00 40.60
CA GLY A 151 -14.16 0.74 42.03
C GLY A 151 -13.04 1.51 42.73
N GLU A 152 -13.01 1.43 44.06
CA GLU A 152 -11.94 2.02 44.89
C GLU A 152 -10.59 1.35 44.59
N GLY A 153 -9.60 2.15 44.21
CA GLY A 153 -8.22 1.70 43.98
C GLY A 153 -7.86 1.30 42.55
N GLU A 154 -8.74 1.50 41.56
CA GLU A 154 -8.43 1.28 40.15
C GLU A 154 -7.61 2.46 39.57
N ARG A 155 -6.47 2.15 38.94
CA ARG A 155 -5.63 3.16 38.27
C ARG A 155 -6.09 3.35 36.83
N LEU A 156 -6.20 4.59 36.38
CA LEU A 156 -6.46 4.96 34.98
C LEU A 156 -5.18 5.41 34.28
N PRO A 157 -5.08 5.23 32.94
CA PRO A 157 -3.94 5.72 32.17
C PRO A 157 -3.95 7.25 32.09
N ASN A 158 -2.77 7.87 32.11
CA ASN A 158 -2.62 9.28 31.77
C ASN A 158 -2.55 9.48 30.25
N PHE A 159 -2.92 10.68 29.80
CA PHE A 159 -2.93 11.07 28.38
C PHE A 159 -1.94 12.21 28.16
N PHE A 160 -1.33 12.21 26.98
CA PHE A 160 -0.31 13.20 26.61
C PHE A 160 -0.47 13.65 25.15
N THR A 161 -0.02 14.86 24.87
CA THR A 161 0.09 15.43 23.52
C THR A 161 1.53 15.88 23.26
N GLU A 162 1.92 16.02 22.00
CA GLU A 162 3.24 16.52 21.61
C GLU A 162 3.38 18.00 21.96
N VAL A 163 4.51 18.39 22.57
CA VAL A 163 4.83 19.80 22.83
C VAL A 163 5.13 20.48 21.50
N SER A 164 4.33 21.47 21.10
CA SER A 164 4.52 22.22 19.85
C SER A 164 5.50 23.39 20.05
N GLU A 165 6.39 23.65 19.09
CA GLU A 165 7.39 24.74 19.15
C GLU A 165 6.80 26.17 19.01
N SER A 166 5.49 26.32 18.80
CA SER A 166 4.83 27.62 18.56
C SER A 166 3.85 28.02 19.68
N VAL A 167 4.31 28.08 20.94
CA VAL A 167 3.52 28.66 22.04
C VAL A 167 4.33 29.76 22.75
N ASP A 168 4.77 30.74 21.97
CA ASP A 168 5.05 32.10 22.43
C ASP A 168 3.99 33.02 21.81
N GLU A 169 2.73 32.86 22.24
CA GLU A 169 1.65 33.86 22.16
C GLU A 169 0.34 33.14 22.45
N LEU A 170 -0.05 33.10 23.73
CA LEU A 170 -1.43 33.03 24.26
C LEU A 170 -1.33 32.75 25.76
N VAL A 171 -0.72 33.68 26.51
CA VAL A 171 -0.90 33.76 27.96
C VAL A 171 -2.30 34.33 28.21
N GLY A 172 -3.30 33.46 28.10
CA GLY A 172 -4.65 33.66 28.59
C GLY A 172 -4.90 32.68 29.73
N GLU A 173 -4.98 33.20 30.94
CA GLU A 173 -5.14 32.51 32.23
C GLU A 173 -5.91 31.17 32.15
N ARG A 174 -5.21 30.05 32.38
CA ARG A 174 -5.82 28.79 32.81
C ARG A 174 -5.15 28.26 34.07
N SER A 175 -5.85 28.48 35.18
CA SER A 175 -5.66 27.87 36.49
C SER A 175 -5.60 26.34 36.40
N GLY A 176 -4.59 25.74 37.07
CA GLY A 176 -4.57 24.30 37.38
C GLY A 176 -3.34 23.54 36.89
N THR A 177 -2.15 23.89 37.40
CA THR A 177 -0.88 23.17 37.22
C THR A 177 -0.99 21.66 37.45
N CYS A 178 -0.72 20.88 36.39
CA CYS A 178 -0.19 19.51 36.47
C CYS A 178 0.52 19.14 35.16
N SER A 179 1.52 19.92 34.73
CA SER A 179 2.30 19.63 33.53
C SER A 179 3.39 18.60 33.84
N SER A 180 3.04 17.32 33.88
CA SER A 180 4.06 16.25 33.87
C SER A 180 4.58 16.07 32.44
N MET A 181 5.72 16.67 32.14
CA MET A 181 6.44 16.39 30.90
C MET A 181 6.96 14.95 30.91
N LYS A 182 6.85 14.25 29.77
CA LYS A 182 7.29 12.87 29.63
C LYS A 182 7.94 12.67 28.27
N LEU A 183 9.07 11.99 28.24
CA LEU A 183 9.75 11.65 27.00
C LEU A 183 9.19 10.34 26.44
N PHE A 184 8.69 10.37 25.21
CA PHE A 184 8.36 9.18 24.44
C PHE A 184 9.61 8.66 23.73
N VAL A 185 9.90 7.39 23.93
CA VAL A 185 11.07 6.69 23.39
C VAL A 185 10.60 5.36 22.79
N PRO A 186 10.66 5.18 21.45
CA PRO A 186 10.33 3.91 20.84
C PRO A 186 11.43 2.88 21.12
N PRO A 187 11.09 1.67 21.62
CA PRO A 187 12.07 0.61 21.78
C PRO A 187 12.75 0.20 20.48
N ALA A 188 14.07 0.03 20.53
CA ALA A 188 14.88 -0.42 19.39
C ALA A 188 15.29 -1.88 19.52
N SER A 189 15.69 -2.54 18.43
CA SER A 189 16.26 -3.90 18.53
C SER A 189 17.40 -3.92 19.56
N PRO A 190 17.57 -4.96 20.39
CA PRO A 190 18.73 -5.09 21.28
C PRO A 190 19.98 -5.63 20.55
N ASN A 191 19.86 -6.08 19.29
CA ASN A 191 20.97 -6.61 18.50
C ASN A 191 21.76 -5.48 17.82
N ASP A 192 23.06 -5.35 18.10
CA ASP A 192 23.88 -4.22 17.64
C ASP A 192 24.03 -4.12 16.12
N GLN A 193 23.73 -5.21 15.39
CA GLN A 193 23.73 -5.23 13.92
C GLN A 193 22.39 -4.79 13.31
N GLU A 194 21.33 -4.66 14.11
CA GLU A 194 20.00 -4.30 13.67
C GLU A 194 19.67 -2.85 14.05
N TYR A 195 19.25 -2.04 13.09
CA TYR A 195 19.00 -0.60 13.26
C TYR A 195 17.53 -0.24 13.00
N HIS A 196 16.61 -1.03 13.56
CA HIS A 196 15.16 -0.82 13.44
C HIS A 196 14.50 -0.76 14.83
N ILE A 197 13.33 -0.12 14.88
CA ILE A 197 12.46 -0.13 16.07
C ILE A 197 11.72 -1.46 16.17
N LEU A 198 11.43 -1.91 17.40
CA LEU A 198 10.70 -3.15 17.62
C LEU A 198 9.24 -3.01 17.18
N LYS A 199 8.71 -4.07 16.56
CA LYS A 199 7.29 -4.20 16.27
C LYS A 199 6.54 -4.63 17.53
N PHE A 200 5.46 -3.91 17.82
CA PHE A 200 4.55 -4.23 18.91
C PHE A 200 3.19 -4.63 18.37
N TYR A 201 2.46 -5.46 19.12
CA TYR A 201 1.17 -5.99 18.72
C TYR A 201 0.18 -5.70 19.85
N ALA A 202 -1.00 -5.18 19.51
CA ALA A 202 -2.01 -4.85 20.50
C ALA A 202 -2.60 -6.13 21.12
N PHE A 203 -2.74 -6.20 22.44
CA PHE A 203 -3.38 -7.35 23.10
C PHE A 203 -4.91 -7.32 22.87
N SER A 204 -5.35 -7.91 21.75
CA SER A 204 -6.76 -7.95 21.34
C SER A 204 -7.43 -9.28 21.72
N SER A 205 -8.76 -9.27 21.81
CA SER A 205 -9.55 -10.49 22.05
C SER A 205 -9.29 -11.57 21.00
N ALA A 206 -9.07 -11.17 19.74
CA ALA A 206 -8.79 -12.11 18.67
C ALA A 206 -7.42 -12.77 18.79
N LEU A 207 -6.39 -11.99 19.14
CA LEU A 207 -5.06 -12.50 19.47
C LEU A 207 -5.10 -13.50 20.62
N VAL A 208 -5.85 -13.16 21.67
CA VAL A 208 -6.05 -14.04 22.84
C VAL A 208 -6.78 -15.32 22.46
N ASN A 209 -7.88 -15.21 21.69
CA ASN A 209 -8.65 -16.36 21.24
C ASN A 209 -7.81 -17.29 20.38
N SER A 210 -7.04 -16.73 19.44
CA SER A 210 -6.09 -17.49 18.62
C SER A 210 -5.12 -18.31 19.48
N VAL A 211 -4.41 -17.67 20.42
CA VAL A 211 -3.46 -18.35 21.33
C VAL A 211 -4.12 -19.48 22.13
N LEU A 212 -5.39 -19.30 22.54
CA LEU A 212 -6.14 -20.30 23.30
C LEU A 212 -6.73 -21.42 22.43
N GLN A 213 -6.97 -21.16 21.14
CA GLN A 213 -7.53 -22.10 20.16
C GLN A 213 -6.46 -22.82 19.31
N MET A 214 -5.17 -22.49 19.45
CA MET A 214 -4.02 -23.05 18.71
C MET A 214 -3.85 -24.57 18.71
N ALA A 215 -4.73 -25.35 19.34
CA ALA A 215 -4.76 -26.79 19.14
C ALA A 215 -5.14 -27.19 17.69
N ILE A 216 -5.65 -26.26 16.85
CA ILE A 216 -6.24 -26.59 15.54
C ILE A 216 -5.61 -25.86 14.34
N THR A 217 -4.97 -24.68 14.52
CA THR A 217 -4.48 -23.86 13.40
C THR A 217 -3.04 -23.39 13.61
N GLY A 218 -2.25 -23.41 12.53
CA GLY A 218 -0.80 -23.14 12.53
C GLY A 218 -0.40 -21.73 12.99
N ARG A 219 0.90 -21.43 12.89
CA ARG A 219 1.50 -20.15 13.31
C ARG A 219 0.78 -18.97 12.64
N MET A 220 0.22 -18.06 13.44
CA MET A 220 -0.42 -16.83 12.97
C MET A 220 0.51 -15.64 13.23
N ASP A 221 0.82 -14.89 12.17
CA ASP A 221 1.36 -13.54 12.30
C ASP A 221 0.19 -12.55 12.44
N PHE A 222 0.43 -11.42 13.10
CA PHE A 222 -0.64 -10.49 13.53
C PHE A 222 -0.34 -9.06 13.09
N PRO A 223 -1.36 -8.17 13.05
CA PRO A 223 -1.10 -6.77 12.78
C PRO A 223 -0.20 -6.18 13.87
N PHE A 224 0.93 -5.61 13.45
CA PHE A 224 1.75 -4.80 14.34
C PHE A 224 1.17 -3.37 14.40
N ARG A 225 1.46 -2.66 15.48
CA ARG A 225 1.11 -1.26 15.62
C ARG A 225 1.94 -0.43 14.65
N VAL A 226 1.24 0.26 13.78
CA VAL A 226 1.81 1.26 12.88
C VAL A 226 2.24 2.50 13.66
N THR A 227 3.21 3.21 13.11
CA THR A 227 3.66 4.49 13.66
C THR A 227 2.61 5.59 13.46
N GLU A 228 2.79 6.72 14.14
CA GLU A 228 1.92 7.89 13.98
C GLU A 228 1.85 8.37 12.52
N LEU A 229 2.99 8.43 11.83
CA LEU A 229 3.06 8.87 10.43
C LEU A 229 2.25 7.92 9.52
N GLU A 230 2.46 6.62 9.68
CA GLU A 230 1.72 5.59 8.94
C GLU A 230 0.22 5.65 9.27
N HIS A 231 -0.16 5.76 10.55
CA HIS A 231 -1.57 5.88 10.98
C HIS A 231 -2.27 7.07 10.33
N ARG A 232 -1.58 8.22 10.22
CA ARG A 232 -2.12 9.41 9.55
C ARG A 232 -2.40 9.17 8.08
N ILE A 233 -1.49 8.50 7.36
CA ILE A 233 -1.67 8.19 5.94
C ILE A 233 -2.75 7.13 5.74
N ILE A 234 -2.75 6.08 6.56
CA ILE A 234 -3.75 5.01 6.53
C ILE A 234 -5.16 5.59 6.69
N ASN A 235 -5.37 6.52 7.62
CA ASN A 235 -6.67 7.12 7.90
C ASN A 235 -6.92 8.44 7.17
N LEU A 236 -6.04 8.84 6.24
CA LEU A 236 -6.19 10.06 5.46
C LEU A 236 -7.47 9.99 4.63
N ARG A 237 -8.38 10.93 4.84
CA ARG A 237 -9.59 11.11 4.03
C ARG A 237 -9.60 12.55 3.54
N PRO A 238 -9.11 12.82 2.32
CA PRO A 238 -9.16 14.16 1.77
C PRO A 238 -10.60 14.67 1.76
N ASN A 239 -10.81 15.93 2.15
CA ASN A 239 -12.09 16.61 2.05
C ASN A 239 -11.90 17.85 1.18
N PRO A 240 -12.54 17.93 0.01
CA PRO A 240 -13.40 16.90 -0.61
C PRO A 240 -12.66 15.63 -1.04
N PRO A 241 -13.37 14.47 -1.18
CA PRO A 241 -12.79 13.18 -1.54
C PRO A 241 -11.99 13.24 -2.84
N ARG A 242 -10.75 12.75 -2.81
CA ARG A 242 -9.87 12.61 -3.97
C ARG A 242 -8.91 11.46 -3.76
N SER A 243 -8.36 10.92 -4.85
CA SER A 243 -7.41 9.82 -4.76
C SER A 243 -6.12 10.25 -4.05
N VAL A 244 -5.49 9.29 -3.38
CA VAL A 244 -4.28 9.55 -2.58
C VAL A 244 -3.09 8.96 -3.32
N ILE A 245 -2.05 9.78 -3.50
CA ILE A 245 -0.78 9.38 -4.09
C ILE A 245 0.30 9.46 -3.01
N LEU A 246 0.90 8.32 -2.69
CA LEU A 246 1.89 8.14 -1.62
C LEU A 246 3.25 7.75 -2.18
N LEU A 247 4.25 8.58 -1.94
CA LEU A 247 5.63 8.35 -2.39
C LEU A 247 6.50 7.94 -1.21
N GLY A 248 7.49 7.09 -1.46
CA GLY A 248 8.47 6.73 -0.43
C GLY A 248 9.49 5.74 -0.92
N ARG A 249 10.72 5.79 -0.39
CA ARG A 249 11.76 4.84 -0.81
C ARG A 249 11.55 3.42 -0.24
N SER A 250 12.46 2.51 -0.53
CA SER A 250 12.38 1.12 -0.11
C SER A 250 12.52 1.03 1.40
N GLY A 251 11.55 0.42 2.09
CA GLY A 251 11.57 0.29 3.55
C GLY A 251 10.93 1.44 4.33
N THR A 252 10.26 2.40 3.66
CA THR A 252 9.57 3.52 4.35
C THR A 252 8.15 3.22 4.82
N GLY A 253 7.60 2.04 4.52
CA GLY A 253 6.26 1.62 4.96
C GLY A 253 5.14 1.82 3.93
N LYS A 254 5.46 2.05 2.64
CA LYS A 254 4.52 2.16 1.51
C LYS A 254 3.46 1.04 1.48
N THR A 255 3.90 -0.20 1.25
CA THR A 255 3.04 -1.39 1.20
C THR A 255 2.27 -1.59 2.50
N THR A 256 2.89 -1.28 3.65
CA THR A 256 2.21 -1.32 4.96
C THR A 256 1.05 -0.33 5.00
N CYS A 257 1.25 0.93 4.60
CA CYS A 257 0.17 1.91 4.54
C CYS A 257 -0.95 1.48 3.58
N CYS A 258 -0.58 0.92 2.42
CA CYS A 258 -1.50 0.40 1.42
C CYS A 258 -2.39 -0.73 1.99
N LEU A 259 -1.77 -1.78 2.54
CA LEU A 259 -2.47 -2.92 3.14
C LEU A 259 -3.36 -2.53 4.32
N TYR A 260 -2.84 -1.72 5.26
CA TYR A 260 -3.61 -1.33 6.45
C TYR A 260 -4.76 -0.38 6.10
N ARG A 261 -4.63 0.43 5.04
CA ARG A 261 -5.73 1.24 4.53
C ARG A 261 -6.83 0.37 3.94
N LEU A 262 -6.47 -0.59 3.08
CA LEU A 262 -7.39 -1.57 2.52
C LEU A 262 -8.12 -2.32 3.64
N TRP A 263 -7.37 -2.85 4.61
CA TRP A 263 -7.90 -3.56 5.77
C TRP A 263 -8.84 -2.70 6.63
N ASN A 264 -8.47 -1.46 6.94
CA ASN A 264 -9.31 -0.59 7.77
C ASN A 264 -10.65 -0.29 7.11
N GLU A 265 -10.65 -0.09 5.79
CA GLU A 265 -11.88 0.13 5.03
C GLU A 265 -12.72 -1.15 4.95
N PHE A 266 -12.08 -2.30 4.66
CA PHE A 266 -12.73 -3.62 4.67
C PHE A 266 -13.42 -3.89 6.01
N ARG A 267 -12.67 -3.79 7.11
CA ARG A 267 -13.16 -4.03 8.46
C ARG A 267 -14.29 -3.08 8.82
N SER A 268 -14.11 -1.78 8.57
CA SER A 268 -15.15 -0.77 8.88
C SER A 268 -16.43 -0.97 8.08
N TYR A 269 -16.34 -1.50 6.86
CA TYR A 269 -17.49 -1.82 6.04
C TYR A 269 -18.24 -3.03 6.60
N TRP A 270 -17.54 -4.15 6.80
CA TRP A 270 -18.16 -5.39 7.26
C TRP A 270 -18.71 -5.30 8.68
N GLU A 271 -18.05 -4.58 9.58
CA GLU A 271 -18.59 -4.28 10.93
C GLU A 271 -19.98 -3.62 10.87
N LYS A 272 -20.27 -2.82 9.83
CA LYS A 272 -21.59 -2.20 9.60
C LYS A 272 -22.52 -3.14 8.84
N ALA A 273 -22.01 -3.79 7.80
CA ALA A 273 -22.79 -4.66 6.91
C ALA A 273 -23.39 -5.87 7.64
N VAL A 274 -22.74 -6.39 8.69
CA VAL A 274 -23.28 -7.46 9.55
C VAL A 274 -24.68 -7.11 10.10
N SER A 275 -24.94 -5.83 10.38
CA SER A 275 -26.24 -5.36 10.88
C SER A 275 -27.15 -4.79 9.80
N ALA A 276 -26.59 -4.14 8.78
CA ALA A 276 -27.34 -3.35 7.80
C ALA A 276 -27.53 -4.05 6.44
N GLY A 277 -26.83 -5.16 6.18
CA GLY A 277 -26.70 -5.74 4.85
C GLY A 277 -25.83 -4.89 3.90
N PRO A 278 -25.88 -5.18 2.59
CA PRO A 278 -25.22 -4.35 1.57
C PRO A 278 -25.78 -2.93 1.62
N HIS A 279 -24.90 -1.94 1.52
CA HIS A 279 -25.25 -0.53 1.67
C HIS A 279 -24.42 0.41 0.79
N ILE A 280 -23.63 -0.11 -0.15
CA ILE A 280 -23.01 0.69 -1.20
C ILE A 280 -24.00 0.74 -2.36
N PRO A 281 -24.48 1.92 -2.78
CA PRO A 281 -25.43 2.01 -3.88
C PRO A 281 -24.86 1.41 -5.18
N LYS A 282 -25.62 0.52 -5.83
CA LYS A 282 -25.40 0.06 -7.20
C LYS A 282 -25.78 1.21 -8.13
N MET A 283 -24.90 2.20 -8.23
CA MET A 283 -25.19 3.43 -8.97
C MET A 283 -25.15 3.13 -10.48
N LEU A 284 -26.29 2.72 -11.04
CA LEU A 284 -26.47 2.56 -12.50
C LEU A 284 -26.65 3.91 -13.21
N GLU A 285 -27.02 4.96 -12.48
CA GLU A 285 -27.30 6.28 -13.02
C GLU A 285 -26.19 7.28 -12.67
N PHE A 286 -25.34 7.53 -13.66
CA PHE A 286 -24.56 8.76 -13.74
C PHE A 286 -25.53 9.94 -13.75
N ILE A 287 -25.43 10.83 -12.75
CA ILE A 287 -26.34 11.97 -12.53
C ILE A 287 -26.60 12.70 -13.85
N GLN A 288 -27.78 12.49 -14.43
CA GLN A 288 -28.29 13.29 -15.55
C GLN A 288 -28.75 14.64 -14.98
N LYS A 289 -28.43 15.74 -15.68
CA LYS A 289 -28.99 17.05 -15.38
C LYS A 289 -30.52 16.98 -15.34
N GLU A 290 -31.13 17.40 -14.24
CA GLU A 290 -32.47 17.98 -14.33
C GLU A 290 -32.37 19.22 -15.23
N ASN A 291 -33.15 19.23 -16.31
CA ASN A 291 -33.31 20.39 -17.18
C ASN A 291 -34.03 21.52 -16.42
N GLY A 292 -33.28 22.30 -15.65
CA GLY A 292 -33.69 23.59 -15.12
C GLY A 292 -33.11 24.71 -15.98
N SER A 293 -33.97 25.37 -16.74
CA SER A 293 -33.64 26.52 -17.58
C SER A 293 -32.98 27.66 -16.80
N ALA A 294 -31.77 28.06 -17.21
CA ALA A 294 -31.31 29.44 -17.10
C ALA A 294 -30.20 29.68 -18.13
N ALA A 295 -30.54 30.41 -19.18
CA ALA A 295 -29.59 30.98 -20.11
C ALA A 295 -28.77 32.05 -19.39
N VAL A 296 -27.44 31.93 -19.36
CA VAL A 296 -26.53 33.07 -19.33
C VAL A 296 -25.25 32.70 -20.09
N SER A 297 -24.99 33.47 -21.13
CA SER A 297 -23.74 33.55 -21.88
C SER A 297 -22.60 34.09 -21.01
N ASN A 298 -21.37 33.60 -21.20
CA ASN A 298 -20.26 34.46 -21.63
C ASN A 298 -18.99 33.64 -21.82
N GLU A 299 -18.31 33.97 -22.91
CA GLU A 299 -16.91 33.72 -23.21
C GLU A 299 -16.03 34.29 -22.10
N GLU A 300 -14.92 33.63 -21.75
CA GLU A 300 -13.67 34.35 -21.47
C GLU A 300 -12.43 33.45 -21.56
N GLU A 301 -11.38 34.08 -22.08
CA GLU A 301 -10.15 33.54 -22.61
C GLU A 301 -9.10 33.16 -21.55
N MET A 302 -8.09 32.42 -22.02
CA MET A 302 -6.82 32.15 -21.35
C MET A 302 -6.12 33.45 -20.89
N LYS A 303 -5.64 33.48 -19.64
CA LYS A 303 -4.47 34.28 -19.24
C LYS A 303 -3.58 33.54 -18.25
N GLU A 304 -2.29 33.63 -18.52
CA GLU A 304 -1.16 33.28 -17.65
C GLU A 304 -0.90 34.37 -16.60
N GLU A 305 -0.06 33.99 -15.61
CA GLU A 305 0.80 34.79 -14.72
C GLU A 305 0.46 34.97 -13.22
N GLU A 306 1.37 34.39 -12.42
CA GLU A 306 2.14 34.92 -11.28
C GLU A 306 1.52 35.40 -9.93
N THR A 307 2.12 34.83 -8.87
CA THR A 307 2.36 35.24 -7.47
C THR A 307 1.64 36.45 -6.85
N HIS A 308 0.92 36.24 -5.74
CA HIS A 308 1.23 36.80 -4.40
C HIS A 308 0.30 36.31 -3.26
N ASP A 309 0.84 36.31 -2.04
CA ASP A 309 0.22 36.16 -0.71
C ASP A 309 -1.04 37.02 -0.46
N GLU A 310 -2.07 36.46 0.19
CA GLU A 310 -2.45 36.73 1.60
C GLU A 310 -3.85 36.18 1.98
N LYS A 311 -3.89 35.54 3.16
CA LYS A 311 -4.97 35.42 4.17
C LYS A 311 -6.18 34.49 3.96
N PRO A 312 -6.59 33.75 5.02
CA PRO A 312 -7.71 32.81 4.99
C PRO A 312 -9.02 33.54 5.31
N GLU A 313 -9.97 33.53 4.38
CA GLU A 313 -11.36 33.89 4.64
C GLU A 313 -12.17 32.67 5.10
N GLU A 314 -13.23 33.00 5.83
CA GLU A 314 -13.92 32.21 6.85
C GLU A 314 -14.62 30.93 6.35
N ASN A 315 -14.66 29.95 7.26
CA ASN A 315 -15.31 28.64 7.13
C ASN A 315 -16.76 28.73 6.61
N PRO A 316 -17.11 28.04 5.50
CA PRO A 316 -18.42 27.45 5.37
C PRO A 316 -18.45 26.10 6.09
N GLU A 317 -19.56 25.85 6.77
CA GLU A 317 -19.85 24.69 7.61
C GLU A 317 -19.48 23.34 6.96
N VAL A 318 -18.98 22.45 7.81
CA VAL A 318 -18.65 21.05 7.51
C VAL A 318 -19.91 20.32 7.04
N PRO A 319 -19.99 19.79 5.81
CA PRO A 319 -20.98 18.77 5.50
C PRO A 319 -20.50 17.48 6.17
N GLU A 320 -21.26 17.03 7.15
CA GLU A 320 -21.12 15.69 7.72
C GLU A 320 -21.19 14.64 6.61
N VAL A 321 -20.48 13.54 6.81
CA VAL A 321 -20.58 12.33 5.99
C VAL A 321 -22.07 11.98 5.85
N ASN A 322 -22.58 11.84 4.62
CA ASN A 322 -23.98 11.57 4.23
C ASN A 322 -24.73 10.58 5.16
N GLU A 323 -25.19 11.05 6.32
CA GLU A 323 -26.22 10.39 7.11
C GLU A 323 -27.55 10.40 6.33
N GLU A 324 -27.70 11.31 5.37
CA GLU A 324 -28.88 11.40 4.51
C GLU A 324 -29.07 10.17 3.62
N ASP A 325 -28.01 9.57 3.08
CA ASP A 325 -28.13 8.34 2.28
C ASP A 325 -28.43 7.12 3.17
N PHE A 326 -27.90 7.12 4.40
CA PHE A 326 -28.19 6.11 5.42
C PHE A 326 -29.65 6.18 5.90
N ILE A 327 -30.17 7.40 6.14
CA ILE A 327 -31.56 7.64 6.50
C ILE A 327 -32.48 7.28 5.32
N ARG A 328 -32.13 7.64 4.07
CA ARG A 328 -32.90 7.23 2.88
C ARG A 328 -32.96 5.72 2.71
N ALA A 329 -31.84 4.99 2.93
CA ALA A 329 -31.81 3.53 2.83
C ALA A 329 -32.61 2.84 3.95
N ALA A 330 -32.58 3.37 5.17
CA ALA A 330 -33.37 2.88 6.30
C ALA A 330 -34.87 3.24 6.19
N ASP A 331 -35.20 4.42 5.68
CA ASP A 331 -36.57 4.89 5.49
C ASP A 331 -37.26 4.25 4.27
N ALA A 332 -36.52 3.91 3.22
CA ALA A 332 -37.02 3.09 2.12
C ALA A 332 -37.45 1.68 2.59
N ARG A 333 -36.77 1.11 3.60
CA ARG A 333 -37.15 -0.18 4.20
C ARG A 333 -38.33 -0.07 5.17
N ARG A 334 -38.42 1.03 5.95
CA ARG A 334 -39.55 1.26 6.87
C ARG A 334 -40.87 1.59 6.19
N ARG A 335 -40.87 2.16 4.99
CA ARG A 335 -42.12 2.39 4.21
C ARG A 335 -42.71 1.12 3.60
N GLY A 336 -42.03 -0.03 3.68
CA GLY A 336 -42.53 -1.32 3.20
C GLY A 336 -43.33 -2.13 4.24
N GLU A 337 -43.51 -1.63 5.47
CA GLU A 337 -44.19 -2.38 6.55
C GLU A 337 -45.68 -2.04 6.73
N ASP A 338 -46.22 -1.03 6.03
CA ASP A 338 -47.65 -0.70 6.08
C ASP A 338 -48.37 -1.12 4.78
N GLY A 339 -48.80 -2.38 4.76
CA GLY A 339 -49.98 -2.91 4.05
C GLY A 339 -50.19 -2.53 2.57
N ASP A 340 -49.64 -3.33 1.66
CA ASP A 340 -50.42 -4.12 0.70
C ASP A 340 -49.46 -5.01 -0.10
N THR A 341 -49.77 -6.31 -0.14
CA THR A 341 -49.04 -7.35 -0.89
C THR A 341 -49.22 -7.13 -2.39
N GLU A 342 -48.32 -6.38 -3.01
CA GLU A 342 -47.97 -6.54 -4.42
C GLU A 342 -46.50 -6.93 -4.49
N GLU A 343 -46.24 -8.18 -4.92
CA GLU A 343 -44.92 -8.63 -5.35
C GLU A 343 -44.45 -7.74 -6.52
N LEU A 344 -43.62 -6.75 -6.22
CA LEU A 344 -42.93 -5.92 -7.21
C LEU A 344 -41.45 -6.32 -7.22
N ASP A 345 -41.04 -6.97 -8.31
CA ASP A 345 -39.65 -7.24 -8.71
C ASP A 345 -38.78 -5.98 -8.57
N GLY A 346 -37.95 -5.94 -7.54
CA GLY A 346 -37.00 -4.86 -7.26
C GLY A 346 -35.65 -5.39 -6.82
N GLU A 347 -35.05 -6.30 -7.58
CA GLU A 347 -33.74 -6.88 -7.29
C GLU A 347 -32.60 -5.83 -7.43
N GLU A 348 -31.82 -5.70 -6.34
CA GLU A 348 -30.46 -5.14 -6.21
C GLU A 348 -30.19 -3.63 -6.47
N LYS A 349 -30.59 -2.76 -5.52
CA LYS A 349 -30.10 -1.35 -5.48
C LYS A 349 -28.76 -1.14 -4.75
N TYR A 350 -28.25 -2.14 -4.02
CA TYR A 350 -27.07 -2.02 -3.18
C TYR A 350 -26.16 -3.25 -3.30
N GLU A 351 -24.86 -3.03 -3.18
CA GLU A 351 -23.80 -4.02 -3.32
C GLU A 351 -22.88 -4.03 -2.10
N HIS A 352 -22.07 -5.08 -1.98
CA HIS A 352 -21.00 -5.12 -1.00
C HIS A 352 -19.70 -4.45 -1.49
N LEU A 353 -18.78 -4.24 -0.55
CA LEU A 353 -17.52 -3.55 -0.81
C LEU A 353 -16.55 -4.43 -1.62
N HIS A 354 -16.48 -4.17 -2.92
CA HIS A 354 -15.46 -4.75 -3.81
C HIS A 354 -14.17 -3.91 -3.86
N GLN A 355 -13.07 -4.47 -3.30
CA GLN A 355 -11.74 -3.85 -3.32
C GLN A 355 -10.72 -4.69 -4.09
N VAL A 356 -9.83 -4.04 -4.84
CA VAL A 356 -8.74 -4.69 -5.58
C VAL A 356 -7.40 -4.15 -5.08
N PHE A 357 -6.50 -5.04 -4.70
CA PHE A 357 -5.06 -4.77 -4.59
C PHE A 357 -4.36 -5.27 -5.87
N VAL A 358 -3.58 -4.40 -6.50
CA VAL A 358 -2.85 -4.73 -7.74
C VAL A 358 -1.40 -4.24 -7.70
N THR A 359 -0.51 -5.08 -8.23
CA THR A 359 0.92 -4.79 -8.44
C THR A 359 1.45 -5.61 -9.61
N LYS A 360 2.57 -5.22 -10.24
CA LYS A 360 3.24 -6.08 -11.22
C LYS A 360 4.07 -7.20 -10.58
N ASN A 361 4.43 -7.07 -9.29
CA ASN A 361 5.26 -8.04 -8.60
C ASN A 361 4.42 -9.18 -7.98
N ALA A 362 4.51 -10.38 -8.55
CA ALA A 362 3.74 -11.56 -8.10
C ALA A 362 4.10 -12.03 -6.67
N VAL A 363 5.36 -11.91 -6.26
CA VAL A 363 5.81 -12.26 -4.91
C VAL A 363 5.22 -11.27 -3.90
N LEU A 364 5.32 -9.98 -4.19
CA LEU A 364 4.69 -8.94 -3.36
C LEU A 364 3.19 -9.16 -3.23
N CYS A 365 2.50 -9.46 -4.33
CA CYS A 365 1.08 -9.77 -4.33
C CYS A 365 0.73 -10.95 -3.40
N THR A 366 1.54 -12.02 -3.44
CA THR A 366 1.35 -13.19 -2.59
C THR A 366 1.57 -12.88 -1.12
N GLU A 367 2.63 -12.11 -0.79
CA GLU A 367 2.93 -11.71 0.58
C GLU A 367 1.86 -10.76 1.14
N VAL A 368 1.36 -9.79 0.36
CA VAL A 368 0.29 -8.89 0.80
C VAL A 368 -1.01 -9.65 1.04
N ARG A 369 -1.38 -10.57 0.14
CA ARG A 369 -2.53 -11.48 0.33
C ARG A 369 -2.40 -12.28 1.61
N LYS A 370 -1.23 -12.89 1.86
CA LYS A 370 -0.97 -13.68 3.07
C LYS A 370 -1.13 -12.83 4.33
N ASN A 371 -0.53 -11.63 4.35
CA ASN A 371 -0.68 -10.71 5.48
C ASN A 371 -2.15 -10.32 5.69
N PHE A 372 -2.92 -10.07 4.63
CA PHE A 372 -4.36 -9.80 4.75
C PHE A 372 -5.14 -10.97 5.35
N LYS A 373 -4.87 -12.20 4.90
CA LYS A 373 -5.50 -13.42 5.48
C LYS A 373 -5.27 -13.53 6.98
N GLU A 374 -4.07 -13.17 7.43
CA GLU A 374 -3.71 -13.13 8.84
C GLU A 374 -4.48 -12.04 9.62
N LEU A 375 -4.70 -10.86 9.02
CA LEU A 375 -5.55 -9.81 9.59
C LEU A 375 -7.01 -10.27 9.73
N THR A 376 -7.57 -10.93 8.72
CA THR A 376 -8.95 -11.43 8.70
C THR A 376 -9.20 -12.44 9.83
N ARG A 377 -8.29 -13.39 10.04
CA ARG A 377 -8.38 -14.38 11.13
C ARG A 377 -8.38 -13.73 12.52
N ALA A 378 -7.82 -12.52 12.63
CA ALA A 378 -7.82 -11.74 13.86
C ALA A 378 -9.09 -10.86 14.03
N CYS A 379 -10.13 -11.03 13.21
CA CYS A 379 -11.37 -10.27 13.31
C CYS A 379 -12.58 -11.17 13.06
N SER A 380 -13.40 -11.41 14.10
CA SER A 380 -14.56 -12.30 14.00
C SER A 380 -15.61 -11.83 13.00
N ALA A 381 -15.84 -10.51 12.90
CA ALA A 381 -16.76 -9.94 11.93
C ALA A 381 -16.29 -10.10 10.48
N ALA A 382 -14.98 -10.21 10.24
CA ALA A 382 -14.41 -10.43 8.92
C ALA A 382 -14.31 -11.91 8.55
N GLN A 383 -14.12 -12.78 9.55
CA GLN A 383 -13.92 -14.23 9.35
C GLN A 383 -15.12 -14.93 8.71
N GLU A 384 -16.33 -14.44 8.96
CA GLU A 384 -17.56 -15.02 8.39
C GLU A 384 -17.74 -14.72 6.90
N HIS A 385 -17.10 -13.67 6.38
CA HIS A 385 -17.29 -13.19 5.02
C HIS A 385 -16.16 -13.60 4.06
N VAL A 386 -15.27 -14.48 4.51
CA VAL A 386 -14.02 -14.82 3.83
C VAL A 386 -13.80 -16.36 3.85
N GLN A 387 -14.87 -17.13 3.63
CA GLN A 387 -14.88 -18.59 3.86
C GLN A 387 -14.43 -19.45 2.66
N GLY A 388 -14.12 -18.87 1.49
CA GLY A 388 -13.75 -19.57 0.25
C GLY A 388 -12.32 -19.35 -0.26
N GLU A 389 -11.42 -18.78 0.54
CA GLU A 389 -10.15 -18.14 0.09
C GLU A 389 -9.06 -19.04 -0.53
N ASP A 390 -9.17 -20.36 -0.43
CA ASP A 390 -8.23 -21.29 -1.07
C ASP A 390 -8.80 -21.87 -2.38
N ASN A 391 -10.02 -21.49 -2.74
CA ASN A 391 -10.56 -21.78 -4.06
C ASN A 391 -9.84 -20.91 -5.10
N PRO A 392 -9.57 -21.45 -6.30
CA PRO A 392 -9.07 -20.65 -7.39
C PRO A 392 -10.06 -19.52 -7.69
N LEU A 393 -9.53 -18.31 -7.93
CA LEU A 393 -10.35 -17.17 -8.34
C LEU A 393 -11.06 -17.52 -9.66
N PRO A 394 -12.34 -17.12 -9.82
CA PRO A 394 -13.02 -17.27 -11.09
C PRO A 394 -12.33 -16.41 -12.16
N TYR A 395 -12.51 -16.81 -13.43
CA TYR A 395 -11.89 -16.11 -14.55
C TYR A 395 -12.59 -14.80 -14.90
N ARG A 396 -13.88 -14.66 -14.55
CA ARG A 396 -14.65 -13.42 -14.73
C ARG A 396 -14.91 -12.74 -13.39
N ILE A 397 -14.93 -11.42 -13.41
CA ILE A 397 -15.35 -10.55 -12.31
C ILE A 397 -16.85 -10.71 -12.06
N THR A 398 -17.65 -11.00 -13.10
CA THR A 398 -19.09 -11.27 -12.99
C THR A 398 -19.41 -12.52 -12.19
N ASP A 399 -18.53 -13.52 -12.25
CA ASP A 399 -18.73 -14.83 -11.65
C ASP A 399 -18.18 -14.86 -10.21
N MET A 400 -17.78 -13.70 -9.68
CA MET A 400 -17.25 -13.58 -8.33
C MET A 400 -18.35 -13.64 -7.28
N GLU A 401 -18.19 -14.56 -6.35
CA GLU A 401 -18.95 -14.55 -5.11
C GLU A 401 -18.52 -13.39 -4.22
N GLU A 402 -19.45 -12.89 -3.40
CA GLU A 402 -19.18 -11.80 -2.45
C GLU A 402 -18.04 -12.12 -1.46
N THR A 403 -17.84 -13.40 -1.16
CA THR A 403 -16.77 -13.87 -0.26
C THR A 403 -15.38 -13.89 -0.90
N ALA A 404 -15.28 -13.69 -2.22
CA ALA A 404 -14.01 -13.62 -2.94
C ALA A 404 -13.32 -12.25 -2.81
N TRP A 405 -14.03 -11.23 -2.31
CA TRP A 405 -13.48 -9.91 -2.06
C TRP A 405 -12.81 -9.81 -0.67
N PRO A 406 -11.67 -9.10 -0.55
CA PRO A 406 -11.02 -8.29 -1.58
C PRO A 406 -10.08 -9.11 -2.48
N LEU A 407 -9.89 -8.65 -3.72
CA LEU A 407 -9.00 -9.28 -4.68
C LEU A 407 -7.54 -8.88 -4.45
N PHE A 408 -6.65 -9.86 -4.49
CA PHE A 408 -5.20 -9.66 -4.55
C PHE A 408 -4.67 -10.30 -5.83
N VAL A 409 -4.44 -9.48 -6.86
CA VAL A 409 -4.08 -9.95 -8.20
C VAL A 409 -2.88 -9.19 -8.74
N ASN A 410 -2.04 -9.87 -9.54
CA ASN A 410 -1.04 -9.15 -10.32
C ASN A 410 -1.70 -8.47 -11.55
N SER A 411 -0.99 -7.52 -12.17
CA SER A 411 -1.53 -6.78 -13.33
C SER A 411 -1.98 -7.67 -14.48
N ARG A 412 -1.23 -8.73 -14.81
CA ARG A 412 -1.53 -9.65 -15.90
C ARG A 412 -2.80 -10.46 -15.64
N THR A 413 -2.98 -10.94 -14.40
CA THR A 413 -4.19 -11.63 -13.97
C THR A 413 -5.40 -10.71 -14.07
N LEU A 414 -5.28 -9.46 -13.60
CA LEU A 414 -6.36 -8.48 -13.70
C LEU A 414 -6.73 -8.17 -15.17
N LEU A 415 -5.76 -8.05 -16.07
CA LEU A 415 -6.03 -7.86 -17.50
C LEU A 415 -6.79 -9.06 -18.11
N LEU A 416 -6.43 -10.28 -17.75
CA LEU A 416 -7.14 -11.48 -18.21
C LEU A 416 -8.57 -11.55 -17.64
N MET A 417 -8.77 -11.15 -16.39
CA MET A 417 -10.11 -11.09 -15.78
C MET A 417 -10.99 -10.06 -16.48
N LEU A 418 -10.46 -8.85 -16.73
CA LEU A 418 -11.18 -7.82 -17.48
C LEU A 418 -11.51 -8.29 -18.91
N ASP A 419 -10.58 -8.95 -19.58
CA ASP A 419 -10.80 -9.48 -20.94
C ASP A 419 -11.95 -10.49 -20.99
N ALA A 420 -12.09 -11.33 -19.97
CA ALA A 420 -13.14 -12.33 -19.87
C ALA A 420 -14.50 -11.77 -19.39
N SER A 421 -14.52 -10.59 -18.77
CA SER A 421 -15.70 -10.02 -18.08
C SER A 421 -16.35 -8.84 -18.80
N LEU A 422 -15.66 -8.24 -19.77
CA LEU A 422 -16.19 -7.12 -20.53
C LEU A 422 -17.03 -7.62 -21.71
N ASP A 423 -18.05 -6.86 -22.07
CA ASP A 423 -18.77 -7.10 -23.31
C ASP A 423 -17.90 -6.82 -24.55
N GLY A 424 -18.35 -7.35 -25.69
CA GLY A 424 -17.63 -7.27 -26.96
C GLY A 424 -16.69 -8.46 -27.18
N LYS A 425 -15.91 -8.40 -28.25
CA LYS A 425 -15.03 -9.50 -28.67
C LYS A 425 -13.81 -9.58 -27.76
N GLU A 426 -13.61 -10.73 -27.12
CA GLU A 426 -12.46 -10.97 -26.24
C GLU A 426 -11.14 -10.94 -27.04
N PHE A 427 -10.08 -10.46 -26.39
CA PHE A 427 -8.74 -10.46 -26.96
C PHE A 427 -8.18 -11.87 -27.04
N PHE A 428 -8.37 -12.67 -25.99
CA PHE A 428 -8.04 -14.10 -25.97
C PHE A 428 -9.32 -14.93 -25.98
N PRO A 429 -9.42 -15.97 -26.84
CA PRO A 429 -10.61 -16.83 -26.86
C PRO A 429 -10.88 -17.47 -25.49
N ARG A 430 -12.14 -17.38 -25.04
CA ARG A 430 -12.62 -17.89 -23.76
C ARG A 430 -13.52 -19.11 -23.92
N ALA A 431 -13.43 -20.04 -22.98
CA ALA A 431 -14.39 -21.11 -22.83
C ALA A 431 -15.66 -20.57 -22.14
N GLU A 432 -16.70 -21.41 -22.00
CA GLU A 432 -17.98 -20.99 -21.40
C GLU A 432 -17.81 -20.49 -19.97
N ASP A 433 -16.89 -21.10 -19.21
CA ASP A 433 -16.50 -20.74 -17.83
C ASP A 433 -15.57 -19.52 -17.73
N GLY A 434 -15.27 -18.86 -18.85
CA GLY A 434 -14.34 -17.71 -18.91
C GLY A 434 -12.86 -18.09 -18.90
N SER A 435 -12.52 -19.38 -18.79
CA SER A 435 -11.13 -19.83 -18.84
C SER A 435 -10.52 -19.63 -20.24
N LEU A 436 -9.19 -19.60 -20.33
CA LEU A 436 -8.50 -19.54 -21.61
C LEU A 436 -8.69 -20.85 -22.39
N VAL A 437 -9.23 -20.79 -23.60
CA VAL A 437 -9.31 -21.96 -24.50
C VAL A 437 -7.92 -22.50 -24.84
N ARG A 438 -6.92 -21.60 -24.87
CA ARG A 438 -5.54 -21.91 -25.22
C ARG A 438 -4.59 -21.18 -24.28
N LYS A 439 -3.51 -21.86 -23.87
CA LYS A 439 -2.44 -21.25 -23.06
C LYS A 439 -1.71 -20.18 -23.88
N ILE A 440 -1.30 -19.10 -23.23
CA ILE A 440 -0.61 -18.00 -23.90
C ILE A 440 0.90 -18.15 -23.68
N THR A 441 1.68 -18.22 -24.76
CA THR A 441 3.15 -18.35 -24.69
C THR A 441 3.79 -17.06 -24.16
N GLY A 442 4.61 -17.16 -23.11
CA GLY A 442 5.29 -16.02 -22.44
C GLY A 442 4.46 -15.31 -21.35
N TRP A 443 3.19 -15.70 -21.18
CA TRP A 443 2.25 -15.08 -20.26
C TRP A 443 1.92 -16.03 -19.10
N GLY A 444 2.89 -16.24 -18.18
CA GLY A 444 2.76 -17.13 -17.02
C GLY A 444 3.65 -16.76 -15.82
N GLU A 445 3.25 -17.18 -14.61
CA GLU A 445 3.84 -16.76 -13.32
C GLU A 445 5.29 -17.24 -13.08
N GLY A 446 5.69 -18.36 -13.69
CA GLY A 446 7.03 -18.96 -13.51
C GLY A 446 8.15 -18.35 -14.35
N GLU A 447 7.83 -17.73 -15.49
CA GLU A 447 8.83 -17.14 -16.41
C GLU A 447 9.08 -15.65 -16.11
N ALA A 448 8.13 -14.95 -15.48
CA ALA A 448 8.20 -13.50 -15.30
C ALA A 448 9.16 -13.05 -14.17
N HIS A 449 9.23 -13.78 -13.06
CA HIS A 449 10.09 -13.41 -11.92
C HIS A 449 11.56 -13.80 -12.16
N MET A 450 11.77 -14.93 -12.84
CA MET A 450 13.09 -15.37 -13.30
C MET A 450 13.65 -14.39 -14.34
N ASN A 451 12.86 -13.92 -15.31
CA ASN A 451 13.34 -12.96 -16.31
C ASN A 451 13.61 -11.56 -15.73
N ALA A 452 12.91 -11.13 -14.67
CA ALA A 452 13.18 -9.82 -14.06
C ALA A 452 14.45 -9.82 -13.18
N ILE A 453 14.80 -10.95 -12.55
CA ILE A 453 15.94 -11.06 -11.60
C ILE A 453 17.20 -11.63 -12.27
N ILE A 454 17.07 -12.58 -13.21
CA ILE A 454 18.21 -13.19 -13.91
C ILE A 454 18.81 -12.24 -14.94
N GLU A 455 18.01 -11.36 -15.55
CA GLU A 455 18.50 -10.43 -16.57
C GLU A 455 19.44 -9.32 -16.03
N GLU A 456 19.64 -9.19 -14.71
CA GLU A 456 20.66 -8.30 -14.11
C GLU A 456 22.04 -8.97 -13.96
N VAL A 457 22.17 -10.29 -14.16
CA VAL A 457 23.43 -11.02 -13.86
C VAL A 457 24.19 -11.47 -15.11
N ASP A 458 23.58 -11.44 -16.30
CA ASP A 458 24.28 -11.78 -17.56
C ASP A 458 24.62 -10.54 -18.38
N SER A 459 25.68 -9.85 -17.97
CA SER A 459 26.64 -9.29 -18.90
C SER A 459 28.02 -9.88 -18.57
N ASP A 460 28.54 -10.65 -19.52
CA ASP A 460 29.92 -11.10 -19.65
C ASP A 460 30.39 -12.27 -18.77
N THR A 461 29.85 -13.46 -19.05
CA THR A 461 30.65 -14.70 -19.05
C THR A 461 30.31 -15.55 -20.28
N GLU A 462 31.19 -15.52 -21.28
CA GLU A 462 31.29 -16.59 -22.28
C GLU A 462 31.80 -17.86 -21.57
N ASP A 463 30.89 -18.66 -21.01
CA ASP A 463 31.20 -20.04 -20.64
C ASP A 463 30.36 -20.99 -21.49
N GLU A 464 31.05 -21.65 -22.43
CA GLU A 464 30.54 -22.80 -23.17
C GLU A 464 30.29 -23.98 -22.22
N GLU A 465 29.15 -24.01 -21.53
CA GLU A 465 28.62 -25.25 -20.96
C GLU A 465 27.66 -25.92 -21.96
N GLN A 466 28.19 -26.94 -22.64
CA GLN A 466 27.39 -27.96 -23.33
C GLN A 466 26.58 -28.76 -22.32
N GLY A 467 25.48 -28.16 -21.85
CA GLY A 467 24.40 -28.86 -21.14
C GLY A 467 23.47 -29.51 -22.16
N ASN A 468 23.43 -30.84 -22.18
CA ASN A 468 22.53 -31.66 -23.00
C ASN A 468 21.09 -31.09 -23.03
N LEU A 469 20.67 -30.59 -24.19
CA LEU A 469 19.27 -30.47 -24.56
C LEU A 469 18.64 -31.87 -24.43
N PRO A 470 17.49 -32.03 -23.72
CA PRO A 470 16.72 -33.25 -23.86
C PRO A 470 16.28 -33.34 -25.32
N GLU A 471 16.67 -34.41 -26.01
CA GLU A 471 16.11 -34.74 -27.31
C GLU A 471 14.58 -34.84 -27.19
N GLU A 472 13.86 -33.82 -27.67
CA GLU A 472 12.42 -33.91 -27.90
C GLU A 472 12.17 -34.89 -29.04
N GLN A 473 12.15 -36.17 -28.71
CA GLN A 473 11.64 -37.21 -29.59
C GLN A 473 10.11 -37.08 -29.72
N ASN A 474 9.71 -36.45 -30.83
CA ASN A 474 8.58 -36.86 -31.65
C ASN A 474 7.15 -36.83 -31.05
N ASP A 475 6.75 -35.71 -30.43
CA ASP A 475 5.33 -35.41 -30.08
C ASP A 475 4.82 -34.08 -30.69
N ASN A 476 5.46 -33.62 -31.77
CA ASN A 476 5.37 -32.24 -32.29
C ASN A 476 4.06 -31.83 -33.01
N ALA A 477 3.05 -32.69 -33.10
CA ALA A 477 1.81 -32.37 -33.82
C ALA A 477 0.60 -32.10 -32.91
N ARG A 478 0.55 -32.65 -31.69
CA ARG A 478 -0.60 -32.48 -30.76
C ARG A 478 -0.41 -31.36 -29.74
N GLY A 479 0.83 -30.96 -29.45
CA GLY A 479 1.13 -29.89 -28.47
C GLY A 479 0.80 -28.46 -28.94
N ARG A 480 0.89 -28.17 -30.25
CA ARG A 480 0.62 -26.82 -30.80
C ARG A 480 -0.85 -26.39 -30.76
N ALA A 481 -1.79 -27.32 -30.63
CA ALA A 481 -3.22 -27.00 -30.56
C ALA A 481 -3.63 -26.35 -29.22
N ASN A 482 -2.82 -26.53 -28.17
CA ASN A 482 -3.12 -26.06 -26.82
C ASN A 482 -2.65 -24.63 -26.54
N PHE A 483 -1.95 -23.98 -27.48
CA PHE A 483 -1.40 -22.64 -27.30
C PHE A 483 -2.05 -21.61 -28.24
N ASP A 484 -2.21 -20.37 -27.78
CA ASP A 484 -2.64 -19.26 -28.63
C ASP A 484 -1.64 -19.14 -29.79
N PRO A 485 -2.11 -18.98 -31.05
CA PRO A 485 -1.22 -18.83 -32.18
C PRO A 485 -0.33 -17.57 -32.08
N ARG A 486 -0.70 -16.62 -31.23
CA ARG A 486 0.06 -15.41 -30.98
C ARG A 486 0.99 -15.54 -29.78
N ARG A 487 2.17 -14.92 -29.89
CA ARG A 487 3.20 -14.89 -28.85
C ARG A 487 3.39 -13.48 -28.29
N GLU A 488 3.56 -13.37 -26.97
CA GLU A 488 3.87 -12.08 -26.34
C GLU A 488 5.28 -11.61 -26.73
N VAL A 489 5.42 -10.32 -27.02
CA VAL A 489 6.70 -9.63 -27.09
C VAL A 489 7.10 -9.15 -25.70
N THR A 490 7.95 -9.92 -25.01
CA THR A 490 8.66 -9.46 -23.81
C THR A 490 9.92 -8.67 -24.19
N TYR A 491 10.60 -8.06 -23.22
CA TYR A 491 11.87 -7.38 -23.50
C TYR A 491 12.93 -8.35 -24.07
N GLY A 492 13.07 -9.55 -23.50
CA GLY A 492 13.97 -10.58 -24.03
C GLY A 492 13.64 -10.97 -25.48
N VAL A 493 12.35 -11.17 -25.81
CA VAL A 493 11.93 -11.45 -27.20
C VAL A 493 12.25 -10.27 -28.12
N PHE A 494 11.98 -9.04 -27.64
CA PHE A 494 12.30 -7.84 -28.39
C PHE A 494 13.79 -7.70 -28.66
N ALA A 495 14.64 -7.77 -27.62
CA ALA A 495 16.08 -7.55 -27.71
C ALA A 495 16.82 -8.65 -28.48
N ASN A 496 16.42 -9.91 -28.31
CA ASN A 496 17.15 -11.04 -28.89
C ASN A 496 16.63 -11.40 -30.29
N GLU A 497 15.32 -11.29 -30.55
CA GLU A 497 14.72 -11.77 -31.80
C GLU A 497 14.26 -10.66 -32.74
N LEU A 498 13.59 -9.62 -32.22
CA LEU A 498 13.05 -8.55 -33.07
C LEU A 498 14.10 -7.51 -33.40
N TRP A 499 14.92 -7.11 -32.41
CA TRP A 499 15.93 -6.09 -32.56
C TRP A 499 16.99 -6.46 -33.59
N THR A 500 17.47 -7.72 -33.57
CA THR A 500 18.41 -8.24 -34.56
C THR A 500 17.85 -8.17 -35.98
N LYS A 501 16.53 -8.32 -36.16
CA LYS A 501 15.85 -8.17 -37.45
C LYS A 501 15.61 -6.71 -37.82
N ILE A 502 15.28 -5.85 -36.86
CA ILE A 502 15.10 -4.40 -37.06
C ILE A 502 16.42 -3.75 -37.51
N CYS A 503 17.55 -4.21 -36.97
CA CYS A 503 18.88 -3.71 -37.31
C CYS A 503 19.41 -4.25 -38.65
N LYS A 504 18.85 -5.33 -39.21
CA LYS A 504 19.27 -5.86 -40.51
C LYS A 504 18.95 -4.85 -41.62
N GLY A 505 19.98 -4.15 -42.10
CA GLY A 505 19.91 -3.17 -43.19
C GLY A 505 19.90 -1.71 -42.75
N ASN A 506 19.89 -1.42 -41.44
CA ASN A 506 19.94 -0.07 -40.88
C ASN A 506 21.18 0.05 -39.97
N LYS A 507 21.97 1.12 -40.09
CA LYS A 507 22.99 1.47 -39.09
C LYS A 507 22.29 2.09 -37.88
N VAL A 508 21.74 1.24 -37.00
CA VAL A 508 21.07 1.70 -35.78
C VAL A 508 22.12 1.99 -34.71
N VAL A 509 22.14 3.22 -34.19
CA VAL A 509 23.09 3.68 -33.15
C VAL A 509 22.51 3.52 -31.74
N PHE A 510 21.22 3.22 -31.62
CA PHE A 510 20.52 3.14 -30.34
C PHE A 510 20.70 1.80 -29.65
N HIS A 511 20.67 1.81 -28.31
CA HIS A 511 20.52 0.58 -27.52
C HIS A 511 19.06 0.06 -27.62
N PRO A 512 18.81 -1.27 -27.71
CA PRO A 512 17.45 -1.82 -27.79
C PRO A 512 16.51 -1.32 -26.69
N THR A 513 17.01 -1.18 -25.45
CA THR A 513 16.22 -0.67 -24.32
C THR A 513 15.62 0.70 -24.57
N LEU A 514 16.32 1.60 -25.28
CA LEU A 514 15.82 2.94 -25.58
C LEU A 514 14.58 2.85 -26.48
N LEU A 515 14.68 2.10 -27.59
CA LEU A 515 13.53 1.93 -28.50
C LEU A 515 12.37 1.22 -27.77
N TRP A 516 12.69 0.18 -27.00
CA TRP A 516 11.67 -0.54 -26.21
C TRP A 516 10.93 0.39 -25.25
N MET A 517 11.66 1.25 -24.54
CA MET A 517 11.11 2.23 -23.63
C MET A 517 10.20 3.22 -24.34
N GLU A 518 10.63 3.77 -25.47
CA GLU A 518 9.83 4.72 -26.26
C GLU A 518 8.54 4.09 -26.78
N ILE A 519 8.61 2.84 -27.26
CA ILE A 519 7.44 2.08 -27.70
C ILE A 519 6.47 1.86 -26.54
N ARG A 520 6.98 1.32 -25.42
CA ARG A 520 6.16 0.90 -24.29
C ARG A 520 5.58 2.04 -23.48
N SER A 521 6.31 3.13 -23.29
CA SER A 521 5.91 4.21 -22.37
C SER A 521 5.19 5.35 -23.07
N PHE A 522 5.61 5.69 -24.29
CA PHE A 522 5.11 6.89 -24.97
C PHE A 522 4.27 6.53 -26.19
N ILE A 523 4.82 5.80 -27.16
CA ILE A 523 4.15 5.56 -28.45
C ILE A 523 2.88 4.72 -28.27
N LYS A 524 2.90 3.70 -27.41
CA LYS A 524 1.74 2.84 -27.15
C LYS A 524 1.17 2.95 -25.74
N GLY A 525 2.00 3.27 -24.74
CA GLY A 525 1.60 3.27 -23.33
C GLY A 525 1.18 4.62 -22.75
N SER A 526 1.06 5.67 -23.57
CA SER A 526 0.53 6.96 -23.14
C SER A 526 -1.00 6.99 -23.15
N VAL A 527 -1.61 7.92 -22.40
CA VAL A 527 -3.08 8.13 -22.45
C VAL A 527 -3.52 8.56 -23.84
N GLU A 528 -2.71 9.39 -24.50
CA GLU A 528 -2.99 9.86 -25.85
C GLU A 528 -3.01 8.70 -26.84
N ALA A 529 -2.04 7.77 -26.74
CA ALA A 529 -2.05 6.53 -27.52
C ALA A 529 -3.30 5.69 -27.26
N LEU A 530 -3.72 5.61 -25.98
CA LEU A 530 -4.88 4.83 -25.57
C LEU A 530 -6.19 5.32 -26.21
N HIS A 531 -6.34 6.64 -26.39
CA HIS A 531 -7.50 7.27 -27.03
C HIS A 531 -7.39 7.33 -28.56
N SER A 532 -6.24 6.96 -29.14
CA SER A 532 -6.10 6.88 -30.59
C SER A 532 -6.82 5.65 -31.16
N GLU A 533 -7.32 5.75 -32.39
CA GLU A 533 -8.04 4.65 -33.05
C GLU A 533 -7.20 3.36 -33.19
N LYS A 534 -5.87 3.50 -33.25
CA LYS A 534 -4.95 2.37 -33.52
C LYS A 534 -4.22 1.88 -32.27
N GLY A 535 -4.41 2.52 -31.11
CA GLY A 535 -3.68 2.22 -29.87
C GLY A 535 -2.21 2.63 -29.90
N TYR A 536 -1.84 3.58 -30.77
CA TYR A 536 -0.50 4.15 -30.82
C TYR A 536 -0.51 5.55 -31.46
N LEU A 537 0.44 6.38 -31.03
CA LEU A 537 0.60 7.76 -31.51
C LEU A 537 1.00 7.82 -32.98
N THR A 538 0.54 8.86 -33.68
CA THR A 538 1.15 9.31 -34.94
C THR A 538 2.53 9.92 -34.71
N LEU A 539 3.29 10.16 -35.79
CA LEU A 539 4.61 10.77 -35.68
C LEU A 539 4.51 12.18 -35.10
N GLU A 540 3.49 12.94 -35.53
CA GLU A 540 3.23 14.31 -35.11
C GLU A 540 2.86 14.38 -33.61
N GLU A 541 1.99 13.48 -33.14
CA GLU A 541 1.63 13.39 -31.73
C GLU A 541 2.81 12.95 -30.85
N TYR A 542 3.61 12.00 -31.33
CA TYR A 542 4.83 11.56 -30.65
C TYR A 542 5.84 12.70 -30.49
N HIS A 543 6.03 13.52 -31.53
CA HIS A 543 6.84 14.74 -31.45
C HIS A 543 6.27 15.78 -30.46
N SER A 544 4.95 15.92 -30.40
CA SER A 544 4.27 16.85 -29.48
C SER A 544 4.47 16.44 -28.01
N ILE A 545 4.21 15.17 -27.69
CA ILE A 545 4.32 14.64 -26.33
C ILE A 545 5.78 14.60 -25.88
N GLY A 546 6.68 14.17 -26.77
CA GLY A 546 8.10 14.12 -26.50
C GLY A 546 8.68 15.48 -26.10
N ARG A 547 8.29 16.56 -26.78
CA ARG A 547 8.70 17.94 -26.42
C ARG A 547 8.25 18.35 -25.01
N LYS A 548 7.08 17.89 -24.56
CA LYS A 548 6.54 18.21 -23.24
C LYS A 548 7.17 17.36 -22.12
N ARG A 549 7.41 16.09 -22.39
CA ARG A 549 7.74 15.11 -21.33
C ARG A 549 9.23 14.79 -21.23
N ALA A 550 9.96 14.86 -22.34
CA ALA A 550 11.39 14.60 -22.42
C ALA A 550 12.06 15.60 -23.40
N PRO A 551 12.11 16.90 -23.07
CA PRO A 551 12.66 17.92 -23.97
C PRO A 551 14.13 17.66 -24.33
N ASN A 552 14.88 17.04 -23.41
CA ASN A 552 16.31 16.74 -23.54
C ASN A 552 16.59 15.36 -24.15
N PHE A 553 15.63 14.76 -24.87
CA PHE A 553 15.81 13.45 -25.48
C PHE A 553 16.93 13.49 -26.54
N PRO A 554 18.00 12.68 -26.40
CA PRO A 554 19.21 12.83 -27.22
C PRO A 554 19.06 12.26 -28.64
N ALA A 555 18.03 11.46 -28.90
CA ALA A 555 17.84 10.75 -30.17
C ALA A 555 16.82 11.45 -31.09
N ASP A 556 16.96 11.26 -32.41
CA ASP A 556 15.96 11.74 -33.36
C ASP A 556 14.68 10.88 -33.25
N ARG A 557 13.61 11.50 -32.79
CA ARG A 557 12.27 10.88 -32.68
C ARG A 557 11.74 10.38 -34.00
N SER A 558 12.13 10.99 -35.11
CA SER A 558 11.73 10.54 -36.45
C SER A 558 12.35 9.17 -36.78
N GLU A 559 13.61 8.97 -36.38
CA GLU A 559 14.30 7.68 -36.53
C GLU A 559 13.71 6.62 -35.58
N VAL A 560 13.48 6.97 -34.31
CA VAL A 560 12.81 6.09 -33.33
C VAL A 560 11.45 5.64 -33.84
N TYR A 561 10.65 6.57 -34.36
CA TYR A 561 9.34 6.25 -34.90
C TYR A 561 9.43 5.39 -36.17
N ALA A 562 10.39 5.63 -37.06
CA ALA A 562 10.63 4.78 -38.22
C ALA A 562 10.93 3.32 -37.80
N LEU A 563 11.76 3.13 -36.76
CA LEU A 563 12.05 1.83 -36.18
C LEU A 563 10.80 1.21 -35.52
N PHE A 564 9.98 1.99 -34.82
CA PHE A 564 8.68 1.55 -34.30
C PHE A 564 7.76 1.05 -35.44
N ARG A 565 7.73 1.72 -36.60
CA ARG A 565 6.94 1.25 -37.76
C ARG A 565 7.47 -0.07 -38.33
N VAL A 566 8.77 -0.35 -38.23
CA VAL A 566 9.34 -1.66 -38.58
C VAL A 566 8.90 -2.70 -37.54
N TYR A 567 9.03 -2.38 -36.25
CA TYR A 567 8.58 -3.22 -35.14
C TYR A 567 7.10 -3.61 -35.30
N GLN A 568 6.21 -2.65 -35.51
CA GLN A 568 4.77 -2.89 -35.64
C GLN A 568 4.44 -3.82 -36.82
N ARG A 569 5.15 -3.65 -37.96
CA ARG A 569 5.00 -4.53 -39.12
C ARG A 569 5.48 -5.94 -38.81
N MET A 570 6.67 -6.09 -38.23
CA MET A 570 7.22 -7.40 -37.87
C MET A 570 6.36 -8.12 -36.84
N LYS A 571 5.92 -7.41 -35.80
CA LYS A 571 4.99 -7.92 -34.79
C LYS A 571 3.73 -8.48 -35.43
N SER A 572 3.13 -7.74 -36.36
CA SER A 572 1.95 -8.19 -37.09
C SER A 572 2.21 -9.39 -38.01
N THR A 573 3.30 -9.38 -38.80
CA THR A 573 3.65 -10.49 -39.71
C THR A 573 3.99 -11.78 -38.98
N LEU A 574 4.59 -11.69 -37.79
CA LEU A 574 4.96 -12.84 -36.96
C LEU A 574 3.82 -13.30 -36.04
N GLY A 575 2.64 -12.66 -36.10
CA GLY A 575 1.51 -12.98 -35.25
C GLY A 575 1.78 -12.72 -33.77
N MET A 576 2.55 -11.69 -33.42
CA MET A 576 2.90 -11.37 -32.04
C MET A 576 1.97 -10.28 -31.47
N PHE A 577 1.90 -10.17 -30.14
CA PHE A 577 1.21 -9.08 -29.44
C PHE A 577 2.08 -8.54 -28.30
N ASP A 578 1.80 -7.34 -27.84
CA ASP A 578 2.39 -6.76 -26.62
C ASP A 578 1.30 -6.38 -25.61
N GLU A 579 1.69 -6.10 -24.37
CA GLU A 579 0.76 -5.74 -23.28
C GLU A 579 -0.12 -4.53 -23.63
N ALA A 580 0.40 -3.57 -24.39
CA ALA A 580 -0.36 -2.38 -24.79
C ALA A 580 -1.48 -2.71 -25.81
N ASP A 581 -1.35 -3.77 -26.61
CA ASP A 581 -2.44 -4.23 -27.49
C ASP A 581 -3.65 -4.72 -26.67
N ILE A 582 -3.40 -5.41 -25.55
CA ILE A 582 -4.46 -5.88 -24.64
C ILE A 582 -5.11 -4.68 -23.96
N VAL A 583 -4.31 -3.78 -23.37
CA VAL A 583 -4.81 -2.59 -22.68
C VAL A 583 -5.68 -1.73 -23.60
N HIS A 584 -5.24 -1.51 -24.84
CA HIS A 584 -6.02 -0.75 -25.82
C HIS A 584 -7.32 -1.46 -26.22
N ASN A 585 -7.31 -2.78 -26.40
CA ASN A 585 -8.54 -3.55 -26.67
C ASN A 585 -9.56 -3.43 -25.53
N LEU A 586 -9.11 -3.59 -24.28
CA LEU A 586 -9.98 -3.49 -23.10
C LEU A 586 -10.55 -2.09 -22.93
N PHE A 587 -9.72 -1.07 -23.10
CA PHE A 587 -10.16 0.32 -23.01
C PHE A 587 -11.18 0.67 -24.10
N THR A 588 -10.96 0.22 -25.33
CA THR A 588 -11.89 0.43 -26.44
C THR A 588 -13.24 -0.23 -26.17
N ARG A 589 -13.25 -1.45 -25.62
CA ARG A 589 -14.49 -2.13 -25.20
C ARG A 589 -15.23 -1.33 -24.13
N LEU A 590 -14.53 -0.89 -23.09
CA LEU A 590 -15.07 -0.04 -22.02
C LEU A 590 -15.62 1.33 -22.48
N GLN A 591 -15.19 1.84 -23.64
CA GLN A 591 -15.74 3.06 -24.24
C GLN A 591 -17.00 2.80 -25.06
N GLN A 592 -17.13 1.59 -25.64
CA GLN A 592 -18.21 1.24 -26.55
C GLN A 592 -19.42 0.61 -25.85
N VAL A 593 -19.20 0.02 -24.68
CA VAL A 593 -20.23 -0.67 -23.89
C VAL A 593 -20.78 0.26 -22.81
N GLY A 594 -21.98 -0.04 -22.32
CA GLY A 594 -22.54 0.61 -21.14
C GLY A 594 -21.65 0.40 -19.90
N PRO A 595 -21.96 1.04 -18.76
CA PRO A 595 -21.27 0.71 -17.51
C PRO A 595 -21.32 -0.82 -17.29
N PRO A 596 -20.18 -1.46 -16.95
CA PRO A 596 -20.16 -2.89 -16.69
C PRO A 596 -21.11 -3.27 -15.55
N ASP A 597 -21.74 -4.44 -15.67
CA ASP A 597 -22.67 -4.97 -14.66
C ASP A 597 -21.97 -5.28 -13.32
N TRP A 598 -20.64 -5.35 -13.31
CA TRP A 598 -19.81 -5.58 -12.13
C TRP A 598 -19.13 -4.31 -11.61
N SER A 599 -18.74 -4.36 -10.34
CA SER A 599 -18.35 -3.20 -9.51
C SER A 599 -16.96 -3.31 -8.94
N ILE A 600 -16.14 -2.28 -9.13
CA ILE A 600 -14.90 -2.13 -8.37
C ILE A 600 -14.91 -0.77 -7.65
N HIS A 601 -15.14 -0.80 -6.33
CA HIS A 601 -15.30 0.41 -5.52
C HIS A 601 -13.96 1.02 -5.10
N ARG A 602 -12.95 0.18 -4.87
CA ARG A 602 -11.61 0.61 -4.43
C ARG A 602 -10.53 -0.14 -5.18
N ILE A 603 -9.50 0.59 -5.63
CA ILE A 603 -8.29 0.00 -6.19
C ILE A 603 -7.09 0.59 -5.45
N TYR A 604 -6.24 -0.31 -4.95
CA TYR A 604 -4.99 -0.02 -4.29
C TYR A 604 -3.87 -0.51 -5.21
N VAL A 605 -3.09 0.43 -5.76
CA VAL A 605 -2.01 0.15 -6.70
C VAL A 605 -0.68 0.31 -5.98
N ASP A 606 0.09 -0.79 -5.85
CA ASP A 606 1.45 -0.77 -5.30
C ASP A 606 2.50 -0.93 -6.40
N GLU A 607 3.65 -0.30 -6.17
CA GLU A 607 4.70 -0.10 -7.18
C GLU A 607 4.16 0.56 -8.47
N THR A 608 3.46 1.69 -8.29
CA THR A 608 2.79 2.41 -9.39
C THR A 608 3.76 2.80 -10.52
N GLN A 609 5.05 2.98 -10.22
CA GLN A 609 6.08 3.27 -11.22
C GLN A 609 6.29 2.16 -12.27
N ASP A 610 5.86 0.93 -11.97
CA ASP A 610 5.96 -0.21 -12.88
C ASP A 610 4.80 -0.28 -13.89
N PHE A 611 3.86 0.67 -13.86
CA PHE A 611 2.72 0.75 -14.76
C PHE A 611 2.89 1.87 -15.79
N THR A 612 2.42 1.61 -17.01
CA THR A 612 2.29 2.64 -18.04
C THR A 612 1.07 3.53 -17.75
N GLN A 613 1.05 4.73 -18.34
CA GLN A 613 -0.09 5.64 -18.20
C GLN A 613 -1.39 5.03 -18.74
N ALA A 614 -1.30 4.26 -19.83
CA ALA A 614 -2.44 3.58 -20.42
C ALA A 614 -3.05 2.54 -19.46
N GLU A 615 -2.21 1.75 -18.78
CA GLU A 615 -2.67 0.79 -17.77
C GLU A 615 -3.36 1.49 -16.59
N LEU A 616 -2.75 2.55 -16.07
CA LEU A 616 -3.32 3.31 -14.96
C LEU A 616 -4.64 4.00 -15.36
N SER A 617 -4.72 4.51 -16.59
CA SER A 617 -5.97 5.07 -17.14
C SER A 617 -7.07 4.00 -17.26
N LEU A 618 -6.71 2.78 -17.66
CA LEU A 618 -7.64 1.64 -17.67
C LEU A 618 -8.14 1.33 -16.25
N LEU A 619 -7.26 1.27 -15.25
CA LEU A 619 -7.65 1.03 -13.85
C LEU A 619 -8.58 2.12 -13.31
N ILE A 620 -8.28 3.40 -13.59
CA ILE A 620 -9.15 4.52 -13.20
C ILE A 620 -10.53 4.37 -13.83
N ARG A 621 -10.60 3.97 -15.11
CA ARG A 621 -11.86 3.79 -15.84
C ARG A 621 -12.68 2.59 -15.34
N CYS A 622 -12.03 1.52 -14.88
CA CYS A 622 -12.71 0.37 -14.27
C CYS A 622 -13.28 0.65 -12.88
N SER A 623 -12.89 1.76 -12.24
CA SER A 623 -13.33 2.07 -10.88
C SER A 623 -14.69 2.79 -10.87
N ARG A 624 -15.60 2.30 -10.02
CA ARG A 624 -16.87 2.96 -9.68
C ARG A 624 -16.67 4.26 -8.89
N ASP A 625 -15.60 4.35 -8.08
CA ASP A 625 -15.24 5.58 -7.35
C ASP A 625 -13.75 5.94 -7.56
N PRO A 626 -13.44 6.70 -8.64
CA PRO A 626 -12.09 7.16 -8.91
C PRO A 626 -11.45 8.00 -7.80
N ASN A 627 -12.24 8.64 -6.94
CA ASN A 627 -11.71 9.43 -5.82
C ASN A 627 -11.28 8.55 -4.64
N GLY A 628 -11.70 7.28 -4.62
CA GLY A 628 -11.31 6.29 -3.62
C GLY A 628 -9.99 5.58 -3.91
N LEU A 629 -9.34 5.89 -5.04
CA LEU A 629 -8.13 5.20 -5.47
C LEU A 629 -6.92 5.56 -4.61
N PHE A 630 -6.02 4.59 -4.42
CA PHE A 630 -4.79 4.75 -3.66
C PHE A 630 -3.60 4.25 -4.47
N PHE A 631 -2.66 5.14 -4.75
CA PHE A 631 -1.43 4.85 -5.50
C PHE A 631 -0.24 4.99 -4.60
N THR A 632 0.68 4.04 -4.66
CA THR A 632 1.94 4.10 -3.94
C THR A 632 3.11 3.62 -4.79
N GLY A 633 4.29 4.21 -4.59
CA GLY A 633 5.51 3.79 -5.29
C GLY A 633 6.70 4.76 -5.16
N ASP A 634 7.70 4.54 -6.00
CA ASP A 634 8.91 5.37 -6.11
C ASP A 634 9.55 5.24 -7.51
N THR A 635 9.74 6.37 -8.20
CA THR A 635 10.33 6.38 -9.55
C THR A 635 11.76 5.82 -9.61
N ALA A 636 12.56 5.88 -8.54
CA ALA A 636 13.90 5.28 -8.59
C ALA A 636 13.94 3.77 -8.26
N GLN A 637 12.78 3.16 -8.03
CA GLN A 637 12.60 1.71 -7.82
C GLN A 637 11.83 1.05 -8.97
N SER A 638 11.85 1.64 -10.16
CA SER A 638 11.26 0.99 -11.33
C SER A 638 12.09 -0.24 -11.70
N ILE A 639 11.50 -1.42 -11.57
CA ILE A 639 12.12 -2.69 -11.96
C ILE A 639 11.74 -3.10 -13.39
N MET A 640 10.65 -2.53 -13.91
CA MET A 640 10.17 -2.86 -15.24
C MET A 640 11.00 -2.18 -16.34
N ARG A 641 11.73 -2.99 -17.11
CA ARG A 641 12.50 -2.52 -18.28
C ARG A 641 11.58 -1.90 -19.33
N GLY A 642 11.90 -0.66 -19.71
CA GLY A 642 11.19 0.08 -20.75
C GLY A 642 9.95 0.83 -20.26
N ILE A 643 9.80 1.05 -18.96
CA ILE A 643 8.76 1.92 -18.42
C ILE A 643 9.41 3.23 -17.94
N ALA A 644 8.96 4.34 -18.50
CA ALA A 644 9.27 5.70 -18.08
C ALA A 644 8.00 6.29 -17.47
N PHE A 645 8.05 6.54 -16.16
CA PHE A 645 6.90 7.01 -15.39
C PHE A 645 7.29 8.10 -14.41
N ARG A 646 6.39 9.07 -14.21
CA ARG A 646 6.46 10.08 -13.15
C ARG A 646 5.10 10.22 -12.48
N PHE A 647 5.10 10.48 -11.19
CA PHE A 647 3.87 10.72 -10.43
C PHE A 647 3.17 12.03 -10.80
N SER A 648 3.87 12.99 -11.41
CA SER A 648 3.25 14.14 -12.09
C SER A 648 2.26 13.71 -13.18
N ASP A 649 2.53 12.57 -13.84
CA ASP A 649 1.70 12.09 -14.94
C ASP A 649 0.37 11.52 -14.42
N LEU A 650 0.31 10.97 -13.20
CA LEU A 650 -0.95 10.56 -12.55
C LEU A 650 -1.96 11.71 -12.46
N LYS A 651 -1.50 12.90 -12.07
CA LYS A 651 -2.39 14.08 -12.00
C LYS A 651 -3.01 14.37 -13.36
N SER A 652 -2.23 14.21 -14.43
CA SER A 652 -2.70 14.35 -15.80
C SER A 652 -3.75 13.28 -16.14
N LEU A 653 -3.56 12.03 -15.70
CA LEU A 653 -4.56 10.96 -15.90
C LEU A 653 -5.91 11.31 -15.27
N PHE A 654 -5.91 11.81 -14.03
CA PHE A 654 -7.14 12.22 -13.35
C PHE A 654 -7.80 13.41 -14.03
N TYR A 655 -7.02 14.33 -14.58
CA TYR A 655 -7.53 15.45 -15.38
C TYR A 655 -8.18 14.97 -16.69
N TYR A 656 -7.54 14.03 -17.41
CA TYR A 656 -8.14 13.42 -18.60
C TYR A 656 -9.41 12.64 -18.28
N ALA A 657 -9.41 11.87 -17.18
CA ALA A 657 -10.59 11.17 -16.71
C ALA A 657 -11.71 12.18 -16.43
N GLN A 658 -11.44 13.24 -15.66
CA GLN A 658 -12.38 14.32 -15.39
C GLN A 658 -12.99 14.86 -16.70
N GLN A 659 -12.17 15.26 -17.68
CA GLN A 659 -12.66 15.77 -18.98
C GLN A 659 -13.51 14.76 -19.76
N SER A 660 -13.11 13.48 -19.78
CA SER A 660 -13.79 12.40 -20.49
C SER A 660 -15.21 12.14 -19.94
N TYR A 661 -15.41 12.27 -18.63
CA TYR A 661 -16.75 12.19 -18.05
C TYR A 661 -17.61 13.43 -18.38
N HIS A 662 -17.01 14.63 -18.38
CA HIS A 662 -17.73 15.87 -18.73
C HIS A 662 -18.22 15.88 -20.18
N SER A 663 -17.43 15.36 -21.12
CA SER A 663 -17.80 15.32 -22.56
C SER A 663 -18.98 14.39 -22.85
N VAL A 664 -19.23 13.41 -21.97
CA VAL A 664 -20.41 12.51 -22.03
C VAL A 664 -21.62 13.10 -21.28
N GLY A 665 -21.55 14.37 -20.84
CA GLY A 665 -22.64 15.06 -20.16
C GLY A 665 -22.82 14.66 -18.69
N ILE A 666 -21.85 13.93 -18.13
CA ILE A 666 -21.85 13.47 -16.74
C ILE A 666 -21.04 14.48 -15.93
N GLN A 667 -21.62 15.05 -14.85
CA GLN A 667 -20.80 15.76 -13.87
C GLN A 667 -19.82 14.76 -13.27
N SER A 668 -18.55 14.83 -13.68
CA SER A 668 -17.57 13.87 -13.19
C SER A 668 -17.36 14.12 -11.71
N GLY A 669 -17.74 13.16 -10.87
CA GLY A 669 -17.32 13.17 -9.47
C GLY A 669 -15.79 13.16 -9.32
N VAL A 670 -15.04 12.78 -10.38
CA VAL A 670 -13.58 12.66 -10.41
C VAL A 670 -12.89 13.98 -10.15
N ARG A 671 -12.05 14.01 -9.11
CA ARG A 671 -11.24 15.17 -8.72
C ARG A 671 -9.76 14.86 -8.91
N VAL A 672 -9.02 15.84 -9.41
CA VAL A 672 -7.57 15.74 -9.57
C VAL A 672 -6.89 15.83 -8.20
N PRO A 673 -5.97 14.91 -7.86
CA PRO A 673 -5.16 15.03 -6.64
C PRO A 673 -4.26 16.26 -6.70
N ASP A 674 -4.40 17.15 -5.72
CA ASP A 674 -3.56 18.33 -5.55
C ASP A 674 -2.25 17.99 -4.83
N GLN A 675 -2.30 17.10 -3.83
CA GLN A 675 -1.17 16.79 -2.95
C GLN A 675 -0.54 15.41 -3.22
N LEU A 676 0.79 15.39 -3.24
CA LEU A 676 1.60 14.16 -3.17
C LEU A 676 2.06 13.99 -1.71
N TYR A 677 1.78 12.84 -1.11
CA TYR A 677 2.21 12.51 0.25
C TYR A 677 3.55 11.79 0.19
N GLN A 678 4.44 12.03 1.17
CA GLN A 678 5.78 11.40 1.20
C GLN A 678 6.05 10.74 2.54
N LEU A 679 6.59 9.52 2.51
CA LEU A 679 7.16 8.82 3.66
C LEU A 679 8.69 8.95 3.61
N THR A 680 9.27 9.56 4.65
CA THR A 680 10.72 9.83 4.73
C THR A 680 11.45 8.94 5.74
N HIS A 681 10.72 8.32 6.68
CA HIS A 681 11.33 7.49 7.72
C HIS A 681 11.56 6.08 7.18
N ASN A 682 12.81 5.62 7.21
CA ASN A 682 13.15 4.27 6.77
C ASN A 682 13.26 3.31 7.95
N TYR A 683 12.41 2.28 7.98
CA TYR A 683 12.34 1.30 9.07
C TYR A 683 13.22 0.07 8.86
N ARG A 684 13.89 -0.04 7.70
CA ARG A 684 14.64 -1.23 7.29
C ARG A 684 16.15 -1.01 7.33
N SER A 685 16.62 0.09 6.77
CA SER A 685 18.03 0.36 6.54
C SER A 685 18.57 1.42 7.49
N HIS A 686 19.83 1.28 7.91
CA HIS A 686 20.50 2.27 8.76
C HIS A 686 20.96 3.50 7.96
N ALA A 687 21.30 4.59 8.66
CA ALA A 687 21.69 5.86 8.04
C ALA A 687 22.86 5.76 7.03
N GLY A 688 23.87 4.90 7.27
CA GLY A 688 25.01 4.73 6.33
C GLY A 688 24.59 4.33 4.91
N ILE A 689 23.82 3.24 4.78
CA ILE A 689 23.25 2.75 3.51
C ILE A 689 22.36 3.82 2.88
N LEU A 690 21.52 4.50 3.68
CA LEU A 690 20.60 5.52 3.16
C LEU A 690 21.32 6.73 2.60
N LYS A 691 22.41 7.19 3.26
CA LYS A 691 23.23 8.30 2.76
C LYS A 691 23.88 7.95 1.44
N LEU A 692 24.45 6.74 1.34
CA LEU A 692 25.03 6.25 0.08
C LEU A 692 23.97 6.15 -1.03
N ALA A 693 22.83 5.52 -0.76
CA ALA A 693 21.73 5.43 -1.73
C ALA A 693 21.22 6.81 -2.15
N SER A 694 21.08 7.75 -1.20
CA SER A 694 20.70 9.13 -1.50
C SER A 694 21.71 9.83 -2.40
N CYS A 695 23.03 9.60 -2.23
CA CYS A 695 24.04 10.19 -3.12
C CYS A 695 23.89 9.67 -4.56
N VAL A 696 23.63 8.37 -4.75
CA VAL A 696 23.38 7.79 -6.08
C VAL A 696 22.14 8.42 -6.72
N VAL A 697 21.06 8.53 -5.95
CA VAL A 697 19.82 9.16 -6.42
C VAL A 697 20.01 10.65 -6.74
N ASP A 698 20.77 11.39 -5.92
CA ASP A 698 21.07 12.80 -6.17
C ASP A 698 21.82 12.97 -7.50
N LEU A 699 22.77 12.07 -7.81
CA LEU A 699 23.46 12.05 -9.11
C LEU A 699 22.49 11.73 -10.27
N LEU A 700 21.60 10.74 -10.10
CA LEU A 700 20.59 10.41 -11.11
C LEU A 700 19.66 11.59 -11.38
N VAL A 701 19.21 12.30 -10.34
CA VAL A 701 18.37 13.50 -10.47
C VAL A 701 19.15 14.66 -11.10
N TYR A 702 20.45 14.78 -10.83
CA TYR A 702 21.29 15.81 -11.43
C TYR A 702 21.51 15.60 -12.93
N PHE A 703 21.84 14.37 -13.35
CA PHE A 703 22.11 14.05 -14.76
C PHE A 703 20.84 13.80 -15.58
N PHE A 704 19.76 13.35 -14.94
CA PHE A 704 18.48 13.00 -15.59
C PHE A 704 17.29 13.65 -14.86
N PRO A 705 17.23 14.99 -14.76
CA PRO A 705 16.24 15.70 -13.94
C PRO A 705 14.80 15.46 -14.38
N ASP A 706 14.58 15.16 -15.66
CA ASP A 706 13.25 14.94 -16.24
C ASP A 706 12.75 13.50 -16.06
N SER A 707 13.59 12.59 -15.56
CA SER A 707 13.29 11.14 -15.44
C SER A 707 12.82 10.70 -14.05
N PHE A 708 13.02 11.52 -13.01
CA PHE A 708 12.76 11.13 -11.62
C PHE A 708 11.96 12.19 -10.87
N ASP A 709 11.02 11.75 -10.03
CA ASP A 709 10.36 12.64 -9.07
C ASP A 709 11.31 13.02 -7.93
N ARG A 710 11.36 14.31 -7.59
CA ARG A 710 12.19 14.82 -6.48
C ARG A 710 11.54 14.48 -5.14
N LEU A 711 12.00 13.42 -4.52
CA LEU A 711 11.61 13.02 -3.17
C LEU A 711 12.53 13.64 -2.11
N ARG A 712 11.99 13.86 -0.91
CA ARG A 712 12.79 14.19 0.26
C ARG A 712 13.75 13.02 0.56
N LYS A 713 14.93 13.35 1.09
CA LYS A 713 15.92 12.35 1.48
C LYS A 713 15.38 11.46 2.59
N ASP A 714 15.65 10.17 2.46
CA ASP A 714 15.33 9.18 3.49
C ASP A 714 16.12 9.44 4.77
N GLN A 715 15.44 9.22 5.88
CA GLN A 715 15.99 9.39 7.22
C GLN A 715 15.95 8.03 7.92
N GLY A 716 17.15 7.54 8.27
CA GLY A 716 17.28 6.35 9.10
C GLY A 716 16.87 6.68 10.53
N LEU A 717 16.21 5.74 11.21
CA LEU A 717 15.69 5.98 12.56
C LEU A 717 16.77 6.30 13.61
N PHE A 718 18.04 6.01 13.30
CA PHE A 718 19.19 6.21 14.18
C PHE A 718 20.29 6.96 13.40
N ASP A 719 20.41 8.28 13.57
CA ASP A 719 21.34 9.13 12.80
C ASP A 719 22.16 10.10 13.69
N GLY A 720 22.14 9.91 15.02
CA GLY A 720 22.61 10.92 15.99
C GLY A 720 24.10 10.90 16.35
N ASN A 721 24.82 9.78 16.16
CA ASN A 721 26.26 9.67 16.49
C ASN A 721 26.97 8.53 15.73
N ALA A 722 28.32 8.55 15.70
CA ALA A 722 29.16 7.59 14.97
C ALA A 722 28.90 6.10 15.29
N PHE A 723 28.45 5.79 16.52
CA PHE A 723 28.09 4.43 16.93
C PHE A 723 26.68 4.02 16.48
N THR A 724 25.80 4.98 16.16
CA THR A 724 24.40 4.75 15.72
C THR A 724 24.22 4.83 14.21
N LEU A 725 25.20 5.38 13.48
CA LEU A 725 25.22 5.52 12.02
C LEU A 725 25.22 4.19 11.24
N GLY A 726 25.42 3.09 11.94
CA GLY A 726 25.66 1.79 11.33
C GLY A 726 27.11 1.60 10.91
N PRO A 727 27.50 0.37 10.55
CA PRO A 727 28.75 0.14 9.84
C PRO A 727 28.80 1.03 8.59
N LYS A 728 30.01 1.50 8.24
CA LYS A 728 30.20 2.18 6.95
C LYS A 728 29.90 1.17 5.84
N PRO A 729 29.05 1.52 4.86
CA PRO A 729 28.80 0.62 3.75
C PRO A 729 30.10 0.40 2.98
N VAL A 730 30.45 -0.87 2.77
CA VAL A 730 31.57 -1.26 1.93
C VAL A 730 31.02 -1.46 0.54
N LEU A 731 31.38 -0.56 -0.38
CA LEU A 731 30.98 -0.67 -1.80
C LEU A 731 31.76 -1.76 -2.51
N LEU A 732 33.05 -1.84 -2.23
CA LEU A 732 33.99 -2.79 -2.82
C LEU A 732 34.99 -3.16 -1.73
N GLU A 733 35.00 -4.43 -1.33
CA GLU A 733 35.92 -4.93 -0.31
C GLU A 733 37.16 -5.49 -1.02
N SER A 734 38.27 -4.75 -0.96
CA SER A 734 39.60 -5.14 -1.49
C SER A 734 39.57 -5.92 -2.81
N CYS A 735 39.19 -5.24 -3.89
CA CYS A 735 39.45 -5.69 -5.26
C CYS A 735 40.93 -5.48 -5.59
N SER A 736 41.60 -6.44 -6.23
CA SER A 736 42.86 -6.14 -6.91
C SER A 736 42.59 -5.07 -7.99
N PHE A 737 43.62 -4.34 -8.44
CA PHE A 737 43.44 -3.34 -9.51
C PHE A 737 42.79 -3.97 -10.76
N SER A 738 43.06 -5.25 -11.04
CA SER A 738 42.42 -6.01 -12.12
C SER A 738 40.92 -6.24 -11.87
N ASP A 739 40.52 -6.62 -10.66
CA ASP A 739 39.11 -6.88 -10.35
C ASP A 739 38.29 -5.58 -10.39
N LEU A 740 38.87 -4.47 -9.92
CA LEU A 740 38.26 -3.15 -10.02
C LEU A 740 38.15 -2.69 -11.49
N ALA A 741 39.17 -2.96 -12.31
CA ALA A 741 39.16 -2.64 -13.73
C ALA A 741 38.10 -3.45 -14.48
N MET A 742 37.91 -4.74 -14.16
CA MET A 742 36.83 -5.54 -14.75
C MET A 742 35.44 -5.03 -14.33
N ILE A 743 35.23 -4.76 -13.04
CA ILE A 743 33.93 -4.25 -12.54
C ILE A 743 33.57 -2.88 -13.14
N LEU A 744 34.56 -2.02 -13.41
CA LEU A 744 34.33 -0.68 -13.98
C LEU A 744 34.29 -0.65 -15.51
N GLN A 745 34.78 -1.69 -16.20
CA GLN A 745 34.72 -1.77 -17.66
C GLN A 745 33.35 -2.21 -18.18
N GLY A 746 32.49 -2.76 -17.31
CA GLY A 746 31.13 -3.16 -17.64
C GLY A 746 31.12 -4.51 -18.30
#